data_AF-A0A4Q5NN20-F1
#
_entry.id   AF-A0A4Q5NN20-F1
#
_cell.length_a   1.000
_cell.length_b   1.000
_cell.length_c   1.000
_cell.angle_alpha   90.00
_cell.angle_beta   90.00
_cell.angle_gamma   90.00
#
_symmetry.space_group_name_H-M   'P 1'
#
loop_
_entity.id
_entity.type
_entity.pdbx_description
1 polymer ?
#
loop_
_entity_poly.entity_id
_entity_poly.type
_entity_poly.pdbx_seq_one_letter_code
_entity_poly.pdbx_strand_id
1 'polypeptide(L)'
;MLFLCLRDFARTITPSRTVGLKYRAYCFAPCFMKQILPFILVLSCAPVWAQTPLAVKVVDASGAPVAGAVVHVRVWSPKALAPVPIKVTDAAGAVRFSLPAVPGEKLSIGTVTVGAKGFAFNATVARDGKAEVKLERGASWRGKVLDGAGNPLAGATVWLRGAMRDRDFGTMLHLPDAEETTSPPNPLLALYTTTTKADGSFEIANAPADRELLFGVKSAGYSLAIGQKAQAGDEQEVRLARAGSVHGRALGPDGKPLANLKIYASTLNGMGNGNSATTKADGSFTIANLSAGAYRLVASPPENAPYILARRAEVRVDASKTSEIGLWRAQKGVVIRGMARDAVSKKPVAGASFDAEGRAGSAQNTSTAWTTSDANGRFALRVLPGSYQVRSSGAPRGYLAQSTPKNVEVGAQGGEVNFLLKAAPLIRGIALDERGQPIKARITIGWGAIITSDDKGKWEYSPQRPETLGFAGSTDDSGYFEVVSPRQVEWPVSGPVTVTVRHKPWDSVSGRVVNSEGSPVEGVRVEGEILVRRGGDSWTTDNVSATTDKDGRYTLTRLRGTFELKVAGKKNGFEFQSGGKVSRKDDAVSVSDLVFVPLGGAIEGTTQAGAQLVVAGRETRADASGHFKFAALPSGQNTVFAAKDNAFGSAPGAAKLDIKLQPLLPQGQDKAFAEQLWAQLKQPTGQRALKTLQEWQTPPNFEADMKAALAAGDINTIENIAERWKKGDSLESLRAGIDALKPPERHADALLKAALATKDRKMMEQALEESEATFKGQTTSLYWREPQLYMSAVLRERLNGAEDGQLAINRALAYTQQNHPEKSRVEAAVQTQVGRNQALSDYAKIAAQGSPALLRSVLDFIDDGSAYTIKALAEAIPVVVKTHGLAAATPLLVELKTTPVPTGDLEQNYVVFNPAWAYGQAVQEIIPLIGAQNPAKALELAKQVAVSDQGPEQRARALASAAQYQTPAIAAPIYREAVKLIDAHSAPRIAALVWERDPKLGAELFAVARQKAEDEANGDMHWRNAWAPFAFYYARVNPAQSRLILEREWSKSLRERADADQLTALVAAMAAVDAHRALEMAQSMPKNGDNDWGPDLRIRIARYVFADDALRRQLALNISGYQEAWNSGPVKW
;
A
#
# COMPACT_ATOMS: atom_id res chain seq x y z
N MET A 1 -53.93 -43.95 18.15
CA MET A 1 -55.03 -44.76 17.60
C MET A 1 -55.56 -44.12 16.30
N LEU A 2 -54.67 -43.89 15.33
CA LEU A 2 -54.98 -43.56 13.92
C LEU A 2 -53.82 -44.05 13.04
N PHE A 3 -53.32 -45.23 13.40
CA PHE A 3 -52.24 -45.99 12.79
C PHE A 3 -52.77 -47.43 12.82
N LEU A 4 -53.69 -47.80 11.91
CA LEU A 4 -54.11 -49.19 11.65
C LEU A 4 -55.18 -49.38 10.54
N CYS A 5 -55.41 -48.45 9.63
CA CYS A 5 -56.17 -48.74 8.41
C CYS A 5 -55.62 -47.90 7.26
N LEU A 6 -55.40 -48.54 6.11
CA LEU A 6 -54.86 -48.02 4.85
C LEU A 6 -53.33 -48.13 4.67
N ARG A 7 -52.84 -49.30 5.06
CA ARG A 7 -51.93 -50.11 4.24
C ARG A 7 -52.85 -50.87 3.24
N ASP A 8 -52.44 -51.04 1.99
CA ASP A 8 -53.10 -51.81 0.90
C ASP A 8 -53.97 -51.05 -0.12
N PHE A 9 -53.36 -50.14 -0.86
CA PHE A 9 -53.63 -50.08 -2.31
C PHE A 9 -52.31 -49.85 -3.06
N ALA A 10 -51.45 -50.87 -3.00
CA ALA A 10 -50.24 -50.95 -3.80
C ALA A 10 -50.58 -51.38 -5.23
N ARG A 11 -49.74 -50.91 -6.17
CA ARG A 11 -49.51 -51.45 -7.52
C ARG A 11 -50.63 -51.15 -8.54
N THR A 12 -50.34 -50.38 -9.60
CA THR A 12 -49.81 -50.84 -10.90
C THR A 12 -50.06 -49.74 -11.97
N ILE A 13 -49.18 -49.65 -12.99
CA ILE A 13 -49.39 -49.06 -14.34
C ILE A 13 -49.01 -47.57 -14.57
N THR A 14 -47.80 -47.35 -15.09
CA THR A 14 -47.49 -46.47 -16.26
C THR A 14 -47.94 -47.15 -17.57
N PRO A 15 -47.97 -46.52 -18.78
CA PRO A 15 -47.92 -45.09 -19.16
C PRO A 15 -48.94 -44.71 -20.29
N SER A 16 -48.89 -43.44 -20.71
CA SER A 16 -48.95 -42.98 -22.12
C SER A 16 -50.11 -42.06 -22.59
N ARG A 17 -49.68 -40.96 -23.22
CA ARG A 17 -50.03 -40.43 -24.54
C ARG A 17 -51.38 -39.69 -24.80
N THR A 18 -51.20 -38.40 -25.10
CA THR A 18 -51.68 -37.62 -26.28
C THR A 18 -53.02 -36.85 -26.28
N VAL A 19 -52.91 -35.59 -26.77
CA VAL A 19 -53.89 -34.70 -27.45
C VAL A 19 -55.12 -34.29 -26.61
N GLY A 20 -55.65 -33.06 -26.58
CA GLY A 20 -55.42 -31.81 -27.28
C GLY A 20 -56.73 -30.99 -27.23
N LEU A 21 -56.59 -29.66 -27.20
CA LEU A 21 -57.58 -28.64 -27.58
C LEU A 21 -58.92 -28.43 -26.80
N LYS A 22 -58.94 -27.27 -26.12
CA LYS A 22 -59.73 -26.04 -26.42
C LYS A 22 -61.28 -26.06 -26.38
N TYR A 23 -61.75 -25.17 -25.48
CA TYR A 23 -62.79 -24.13 -25.61
C TYR A 23 -64.28 -24.38 -25.31
N ARG A 24 -64.78 -23.42 -24.50
CA ARG A 24 -66.10 -22.77 -24.40
C ARG A 24 -67.14 -23.32 -23.41
N ALA A 25 -67.39 -22.44 -22.45
CA ALA A 25 -68.50 -22.33 -21.52
C ALA A 25 -69.89 -22.32 -22.20
N TYR A 26 -70.92 -22.75 -21.47
CA TYR A 26 -72.00 -21.86 -21.00
C TYR A 26 -72.94 -22.58 -20.00
N CYS A 27 -73.29 -21.86 -18.93
CA CYS A 27 -74.59 -21.81 -18.22
C CYS A 27 -75.21 -23.07 -17.56
N PHE A 28 -75.35 -23.05 -16.24
CA PHE A 28 -76.60 -22.71 -15.51
C PHE A 28 -76.46 -23.09 -14.01
N ALA A 29 -76.55 -22.10 -13.12
CA ALA A 29 -76.92 -22.28 -11.71
C ALA A 29 -78.48 -22.27 -11.61
N PRO A 30 -79.17 -22.76 -10.56
CA PRO A 30 -78.89 -22.42 -9.16
C PRO A 30 -79.30 -23.47 -8.08
N CYS A 31 -79.19 -23.04 -6.82
CA CYS A 31 -79.80 -23.62 -5.61
C CYS A 31 -79.06 -24.77 -4.90
N PHE A 32 -77.90 -24.46 -4.30
CA PHE A 32 -77.56 -24.97 -2.96
C PHE A 32 -76.56 -24.02 -2.28
N MET A 33 -76.98 -22.76 -2.12
CA MET A 33 -76.22 -21.71 -1.45
C MET A 33 -77.15 -21.05 -0.43
N LYS A 34 -77.21 -21.57 0.81
CA LYS A 34 -77.82 -20.84 1.94
C LYS A 34 -77.44 -21.27 3.37
N GLN A 35 -76.43 -22.12 3.59
CA GLN A 35 -76.04 -22.48 4.98
C GLN A 35 -74.54 -22.49 5.31
N ILE A 36 -73.62 -22.09 4.42
CA ILE A 36 -72.17 -22.01 4.75
C ILE A 36 -71.56 -20.66 4.32
N LEU A 37 -72.32 -19.57 4.45
CA LEU A 37 -71.87 -18.21 4.10
C LEU A 37 -71.55 -17.25 5.26
N PRO A 38 -71.73 -17.58 6.57
CA PRO A 38 -71.12 -16.77 7.63
C PRO A 38 -69.75 -17.29 8.10
N PHE A 39 -69.32 -18.51 7.74
CA PHE A 39 -68.03 -19.06 8.19
C PHE A 39 -66.85 -18.91 7.21
N ILE A 40 -67.11 -18.50 5.96
CA ILE A 40 -66.06 -18.35 4.92
C ILE A 40 -65.68 -16.87 4.67
N LEU A 41 -66.39 -15.91 5.29
CA LEU A 41 -66.12 -14.46 5.15
C LEU A 41 -65.26 -13.84 6.28
N VAL A 42 -64.74 -14.63 7.23
CA VAL A 42 -63.81 -14.14 8.28
C VAL A 42 -62.35 -14.62 8.07
N LEU A 43 -62.06 -15.40 7.02
CA LEU A 43 -60.69 -15.90 6.75
C LEU A 43 -60.05 -15.37 5.46
N SER A 44 -60.64 -14.37 4.83
CA SER A 44 -60.08 -13.71 3.63
C SER A 44 -59.46 -12.33 3.89
N CYS A 45 -59.04 -12.06 5.13
CA CYS A 45 -58.15 -10.94 5.45
C CYS A 45 -57.12 -11.36 6.49
N ALA A 46 -55.92 -11.68 5.99
CA ALA A 46 -54.59 -11.38 6.54
C ALA A 46 -53.62 -12.58 6.50
N PRO A 47 -52.56 -12.54 5.69
CA PRO A 47 -51.25 -12.67 6.29
C PRO A 47 -50.93 -11.32 6.94
N VAL A 48 -51.20 -11.14 8.24
CA VAL A 48 -50.38 -10.20 8.99
C VAL A 48 -49.03 -10.88 9.03
N TRP A 49 -48.14 -10.49 8.12
CA TRP A 49 -46.72 -10.75 8.26
C TRP A 49 -46.36 -10.22 9.64
N ALA A 50 -46.03 -11.11 10.59
CA ALA A 50 -45.73 -10.70 11.96
C ALA A 50 -44.48 -9.80 11.96
N GLN A 51 -44.67 -8.49 11.86
CA GLN A 51 -43.60 -7.49 11.80
C GLN A 51 -42.81 -7.53 13.10
N THR A 52 -41.47 -7.40 13.01
CA THR A 52 -40.62 -7.38 14.21
C THR A 52 -40.68 -5.98 14.82
N PRO A 53 -41.18 -5.79 16.06
CA PRO A 53 -41.24 -4.49 16.68
C PRO A 53 -39.84 -4.05 17.12
N LEU A 54 -39.49 -2.80 16.86
CA LEU A 54 -38.29 -2.14 17.38
C LEU A 54 -38.70 -0.86 18.10
N ALA A 55 -38.35 -0.74 19.38
CA ALA A 55 -38.50 0.48 20.17
C ALA A 55 -37.14 1.18 20.32
N VAL A 56 -37.08 2.46 19.96
CA VAL A 56 -35.88 3.29 20.11
C VAL A 56 -36.17 4.41 21.10
N LYS A 57 -35.25 4.64 22.04
CA LYS A 57 -35.25 5.77 22.97
C LYS A 57 -34.01 6.62 22.72
N VAL A 58 -34.17 7.94 22.69
CA VAL A 58 -33.08 8.91 22.44
C VAL A 58 -33.01 9.88 23.61
N VAL A 59 -31.82 9.99 24.19
CA VAL A 59 -31.54 10.85 25.34
C VAL A 59 -30.29 11.68 25.10
N ASP A 60 -30.12 12.79 25.82
CA ASP A 60 -28.91 13.61 25.76
C ASP A 60 -27.82 13.13 26.75
N ALA A 61 -26.71 13.88 26.83
CA ALA A 61 -25.59 13.60 27.71
C ALA A 61 -25.99 13.45 29.21
N SER A 62 -27.02 14.18 29.64
CA SER A 62 -27.56 14.18 31.02
C SER A 62 -28.63 13.12 31.26
N GLY A 63 -29.09 12.45 30.19
CA GLY A 63 -30.17 11.46 30.25
C GLY A 63 -31.57 12.05 29.98
N ALA A 64 -31.68 13.33 29.63
CA ALA A 64 -32.95 13.95 29.28
C ALA A 64 -33.43 13.50 27.89
N PRO A 65 -34.74 13.30 27.65
CA PRO A 65 -35.25 12.84 26.37
C PRO A 65 -35.05 13.88 25.26
N VAL A 66 -34.64 13.43 24.06
CA VAL A 66 -34.46 14.30 22.88
C VAL A 66 -35.62 14.13 21.92
N ALA A 67 -36.54 15.09 21.91
CA ALA A 67 -37.67 15.14 21.00
C ALA A 67 -37.28 15.60 19.58
N GLY A 68 -37.96 15.09 18.55
CA GLY A 68 -37.70 15.46 17.15
C GLY A 68 -36.37 14.96 16.59
N ALA A 69 -35.69 14.02 17.26
CA ALA A 69 -34.48 13.39 16.76
C ALA A 69 -34.83 12.48 15.58
N VAL A 70 -34.10 12.62 14.46
CA VAL A 70 -34.28 11.82 13.25
C VAL A 70 -33.60 10.47 13.45
N VAL A 71 -34.37 9.38 13.31
CA VAL A 71 -33.93 8.00 13.53
C VAL A 71 -33.99 7.22 12.24
N HIS A 72 -32.83 6.75 11.78
CA HIS A 72 -32.67 5.88 10.63
C HIS A 72 -32.28 4.47 11.09
N VAL A 73 -32.99 3.45 10.61
CA VAL A 73 -32.76 2.05 10.97
C VAL A 73 -32.30 1.29 9.74
N ARG A 74 -31.08 0.76 9.81
CA ARG A 74 -30.53 -0.14 8.80
C ARG A 74 -30.74 -1.58 9.25
N VAL A 75 -31.38 -2.37 8.40
CA VAL A 75 -31.57 -3.81 8.61
C VAL A 75 -30.64 -4.55 7.67
N TRP A 76 -29.88 -5.51 8.19
CA TRP A 76 -29.03 -6.36 7.38
C TRP A 76 -29.84 -7.58 6.95
N SER A 77 -30.09 -7.68 5.66
CA SER A 77 -30.67 -8.86 5.04
C SER A 77 -29.92 -9.15 3.75
N PRO A 78 -29.69 -10.44 3.43
CA PRO A 78 -29.16 -10.82 2.13
C PRO A 78 -30.14 -10.57 0.98
N LYS A 79 -31.43 -10.34 1.27
CA LYS A 79 -32.45 -9.97 0.28
C LYS A 79 -32.67 -8.48 0.27
N ALA A 80 -32.99 -7.94 -0.90
CA ALA A 80 -33.48 -6.56 -1.02
C ALA A 80 -34.78 -6.40 -0.22
N LEU A 81 -34.72 -5.68 0.90
CA LEU A 81 -35.88 -5.31 1.70
C LEU A 81 -36.40 -3.95 1.25
N ALA A 82 -37.71 -3.74 1.42
CA ALA A 82 -38.26 -2.40 1.35
C ALA A 82 -37.53 -1.49 2.38
N PRO A 83 -37.16 -0.25 2.02
CA PRO A 83 -36.51 0.67 2.94
C PRO A 83 -37.32 0.85 4.21
N VAL A 84 -36.66 0.82 5.37
CA VAL A 84 -37.33 1.15 6.63
C VAL A 84 -37.60 2.65 6.65
N PRO A 85 -38.85 3.10 6.85
CA PRO A 85 -39.16 4.52 6.83
C PRO A 85 -38.42 5.24 7.96
N ILE A 86 -37.79 6.37 7.64
CA ILE A 86 -37.15 7.24 8.63
C ILE A 86 -38.24 7.90 9.48
N LYS A 87 -38.04 7.92 10.79
CA LYS A 87 -39.01 8.50 11.74
C LYS A 87 -38.32 9.50 12.67
N VAL A 88 -39.12 10.32 13.34
CA VAL A 88 -38.66 11.23 14.39
C VAL A 88 -39.17 10.81 15.76
N THR A 89 -38.43 11.13 16.82
CA THR A 89 -38.85 10.86 18.19
C THR A 89 -39.97 11.80 18.65
N ASP A 90 -40.84 11.29 19.52
CA ASP A 90 -41.87 12.06 20.22
C ASP A 90 -41.29 12.90 21.38
N ALA A 91 -42.15 13.57 22.16
CA ALA A 91 -41.76 14.39 23.31
C ALA A 91 -41.04 13.61 24.43
N ALA A 92 -41.23 12.28 24.50
CA ALA A 92 -40.54 11.41 25.44
C ALA A 92 -39.21 10.87 24.89
N GLY A 93 -38.79 11.35 23.71
CA GLY A 93 -37.59 10.86 23.03
C GLY A 93 -37.76 9.46 22.48
N ALA A 94 -38.99 8.97 22.30
CA ALA A 94 -39.27 7.60 21.89
C ALA A 94 -39.77 7.51 20.44
N VAL A 95 -39.48 6.39 19.78
CA VAL A 95 -40.06 6.05 18.47
C VAL A 95 -40.15 4.53 18.30
N ARG A 96 -41.16 4.07 17.57
CA ARG A 96 -41.35 2.64 17.25
C ARG A 96 -41.35 2.37 15.75
N PHE A 97 -40.67 1.30 15.37
CA PHE A 97 -40.65 0.76 14.02
C PHE A 97 -41.30 -0.61 13.98
N SER A 98 -41.97 -0.90 12.88
CA SER A 98 -42.46 -2.24 12.57
C SER A 98 -41.65 -2.74 11.37
N LEU A 99 -40.69 -3.63 11.64
CA LEU A 99 -39.75 -4.08 10.62
C LEU A 99 -40.37 -5.22 9.80
N PRO A 100 -40.13 -5.26 8.48
CA PRO A 100 -40.69 -6.30 7.60
C PRO A 100 -40.20 -7.68 8.02
N ALA A 101 -41.13 -8.62 8.24
CA ALA A 101 -40.79 -10.01 8.57
C ALA A 101 -40.24 -10.74 7.35
N VAL A 102 -39.18 -11.54 7.52
CA VAL A 102 -38.65 -12.41 6.46
C VAL A 102 -38.92 -13.87 6.85
N PRO A 103 -39.75 -14.63 6.10
CA PRO A 103 -40.06 -16.01 6.42
C PRO A 103 -38.81 -16.88 6.55
N GLY A 104 -38.61 -17.49 7.72
CA GLY A 104 -37.48 -18.39 8.00
C GLY A 104 -36.17 -17.70 8.40
N GLU A 105 -36.11 -16.37 8.49
CA GLU A 105 -34.90 -15.62 8.83
C GLU A 105 -35.11 -14.76 10.09
N LYS A 106 -34.19 -14.81 11.07
CA LYS A 106 -34.13 -13.80 12.14
C LYS A 106 -33.43 -12.57 11.58
N LEU A 107 -34.15 -11.45 11.48
CA LEU A 107 -33.57 -10.17 11.04
C LEU A 107 -32.44 -9.75 11.96
N SER A 108 -31.29 -9.45 11.37
CA SER A 108 -30.20 -8.79 12.07
C SER A 108 -30.37 -7.28 11.88
N ILE A 109 -30.70 -6.57 12.96
CA ILE A 109 -30.72 -5.10 12.94
C ILE A 109 -29.26 -4.67 12.85
N GLY A 110 -28.92 -3.97 11.78
CA GLY A 110 -27.55 -3.51 11.52
C GLY A 110 -27.15 -2.39 12.45
N THR A 111 -27.83 -1.27 12.29
CA THR A 111 -27.56 -0.04 13.04
C THR A 111 -28.81 0.82 13.15
N VAL A 112 -28.95 1.48 14.30
CA VAL A 112 -29.90 2.56 14.55
C VAL A 112 -29.07 3.84 14.64
N THR A 113 -29.12 4.68 13.61
CA THR A 113 -28.39 5.96 13.54
C THR A 113 -29.36 7.10 13.84
N VAL A 114 -28.95 8.01 14.72
CA VAL A 114 -29.78 9.11 15.21
C VAL A 114 -29.03 10.43 15.09
N GLY A 115 -29.73 11.48 14.67
CA GLY A 115 -29.23 12.85 14.68
C GLY A 115 -30.34 13.84 15.00
N ALA A 116 -29.95 14.97 15.58
CA ALA A 116 -30.87 16.04 15.95
C ALA A 116 -30.20 17.41 15.81
N LYS A 117 -30.98 18.46 15.60
CA LYS A 117 -30.45 19.83 15.53
C LYS A 117 -29.78 20.21 16.86
N GLY A 118 -28.54 20.70 16.81
CA GLY A 118 -27.73 21.04 17.98
C GLY A 118 -26.97 19.86 18.59
N PHE A 119 -27.08 18.65 18.01
CA PHE A 119 -26.46 17.43 18.53
C PHE A 119 -25.58 16.73 17.50
N ALA A 120 -24.47 16.19 17.96
CA ALA A 120 -23.66 15.24 17.23
C ALA A 120 -24.48 13.96 16.96
N PHE A 121 -24.39 13.41 15.74
CA PHE A 121 -25.07 12.14 15.46
C PHE A 121 -24.40 11.00 16.21
N ASN A 122 -25.18 9.96 16.53
CA ASN A 122 -24.68 8.74 17.15
C ASN A 122 -25.41 7.51 16.59
N ALA A 123 -24.83 6.33 16.78
CA ALA A 123 -25.48 5.09 16.36
C ALA A 123 -25.29 3.95 17.37
N THR A 124 -26.27 3.05 17.43
CA THR A 124 -26.20 1.83 18.24
C THR A 124 -26.74 0.63 17.50
N VAL A 125 -26.59 -0.56 18.07
CA VAL A 125 -27.22 -1.79 17.57
C VAL A 125 -28.37 -2.13 18.50
N ALA A 126 -29.53 -2.45 17.94
CA ALA A 126 -30.68 -2.85 18.74
C ALA A 126 -30.49 -4.27 19.30
N ARG A 127 -30.85 -4.47 20.57
CA ARG A 127 -30.87 -5.78 21.24
C ARG A 127 -32.30 -6.07 21.68
N ASP A 128 -32.80 -7.28 21.38
CA ASP A 128 -34.15 -7.74 21.74
C ASP A 128 -35.27 -6.77 21.35
N GLY A 129 -35.16 -6.17 20.16
CA GLY A 129 -36.14 -5.21 19.65
C GLY A 129 -36.13 -3.85 20.39
N LYS A 130 -35.05 -3.52 21.10
CA LYS A 130 -34.88 -2.24 21.79
C LYS A 130 -33.52 -1.60 21.47
N ALA A 131 -33.49 -0.27 21.40
CA ALA A 131 -32.27 0.51 21.28
C ALA A 131 -32.38 1.79 22.11
N GLU A 132 -31.32 2.14 22.83
CA GLU A 132 -31.17 3.45 23.46
C GLU A 132 -29.96 4.17 22.85
N VAL A 133 -30.15 5.42 22.42
CA VAL A 133 -29.12 6.24 21.79
C VAL A 133 -28.91 7.52 22.59
N LYS A 134 -27.68 7.73 23.05
CA LYS A 134 -27.26 8.93 23.77
C LYS A 134 -26.63 9.93 22.80
N LEU A 135 -27.11 11.16 22.75
CA LEU A 135 -26.60 12.24 21.90
C LEU A 135 -25.82 13.27 22.72
N GLU A 136 -24.70 13.72 22.15
CA GLU A 136 -23.88 14.79 22.71
C GLU A 136 -24.11 16.09 21.95
N ARG A 137 -23.75 17.22 22.56
CA ARG A 137 -23.82 18.53 21.89
C ARG A 137 -22.91 18.52 20.66
N GLY A 138 -23.46 18.98 19.53
CA GLY A 138 -22.68 19.16 18.32
C GLY A 138 -21.77 20.37 18.42
N ALA A 139 -20.63 20.32 17.74
CA ALA A 139 -19.72 21.44 17.56
C ALA A 139 -19.80 21.97 16.12
N SER A 140 -19.37 23.22 15.94
CA SER A 140 -19.24 23.82 14.62
C SER A 140 -17.97 23.30 13.93
N TRP A 141 -18.13 22.78 12.72
CA TRP A 141 -17.05 22.52 11.78
C TRP A 141 -17.15 23.50 10.61
N ARG A 142 -16.07 24.20 10.31
CA ARG A 142 -16.03 25.30 9.32
C ARG A 142 -14.89 25.10 8.35
N GLY A 143 -14.95 25.77 7.21
CA GLY A 143 -13.87 25.71 6.24
C GLY A 143 -14.15 26.49 4.96
N LYS A 144 -13.24 26.35 3.99
CA LYS A 144 -13.35 26.87 2.64
C LYS A 144 -13.10 25.78 1.61
N VAL A 145 -13.87 25.83 0.52
CA VAL A 145 -13.63 24.99 -0.67
C VAL A 145 -13.07 25.87 -1.77
N LEU A 146 -11.91 25.50 -2.30
CA LEU A 146 -11.17 26.22 -3.35
C LEU A 146 -10.92 25.31 -4.56
N ASP A 147 -10.60 25.91 -5.71
CA ASP A 147 -10.02 25.18 -6.84
C ASP A 147 -8.49 25.01 -6.69
N GLY A 148 -7.88 24.28 -7.63
CA GLY A 148 -6.42 24.08 -7.67
C GLY A 148 -5.60 25.36 -7.88
N ALA A 149 -6.21 26.47 -8.29
CA ALA A 149 -5.56 27.78 -8.41
C ALA A 149 -5.78 28.66 -7.16
N GLY A 150 -6.51 28.16 -6.15
CA GLY A 150 -6.81 28.87 -4.90
C GLY A 150 -8.05 29.77 -4.96
N ASN A 151 -8.84 29.73 -6.03
CA ASN A 151 -10.07 30.52 -6.12
C ASN A 151 -11.20 29.85 -5.32
N PRO A 152 -12.06 30.62 -4.63
CA PRO A 152 -13.18 30.06 -3.88
C PRO A 152 -14.24 29.43 -4.77
N LEU A 153 -14.74 28.25 -4.37
CA LEU A 153 -15.81 27.54 -5.06
C LEU A 153 -17.15 27.74 -4.34
N ALA A 154 -17.98 28.61 -4.88
CA ALA A 154 -19.34 28.83 -4.41
C ALA A 154 -20.29 27.69 -4.85
N GLY A 155 -21.26 27.35 -3.99
CA GLY A 155 -22.27 26.32 -4.29
C GLY A 155 -21.76 24.88 -4.25
N ALA A 156 -20.53 24.64 -3.78
CA ALA A 156 -20.05 23.29 -3.51
C ALA A 156 -20.83 22.69 -2.34
N THR A 157 -21.28 21.44 -2.49
CA THR A 157 -21.99 20.70 -1.44
C THR A 157 -20.97 19.99 -0.56
N VAL A 158 -21.02 20.24 0.75
CA VAL A 158 -20.17 19.62 1.77
C VAL A 158 -21.05 18.82 2.72
N TRP A 159 -20.72 17.56 2.99
CA TRP A 159 -21.49 16.73 3.92
C TRP A 159 -20.61 15.81 4.75
N LEU A 160 -21.06 15.49 5.97
CA LEU A 160 -20.48 14.41 6.76
C LEU A 160 -20.98 13.06 6.23
N ARG A 161 -20.05 12.17 5.91
CA ARG A 161 -20.31 10.76 5.57
C ARG A 161 -20.37 9.89 6.82
N GLY A 162 -19.66 10.29 7.87
CA GLY A 162 -19.61 9.54 9.11
C GLY A 162 -18.59 10.08 10.08
N ALA A 163 -18.37 9.34 11.14
CA ALA A 163 -17.36 9.65 12.15
C ALA A 163 -16.80 8.36 12.76
N MET A 164 -15.54 8.36 13.17
CA MET A 164 -14.91 7.19 13.78
C MET A 164 -15.50 6.94 15.17
N ARG A 165 -15.94 5.70 15.45
CA ARG A 165 -16.56 5.29 16.73
C ARG A 165 -15.53 4.90 17.79
N ASP A 166 -14.47 4.22 17.35
CA ASP A 166 -13.37 3.72 18.19
C ASP A 166 -12.09 3.78 17.35
N ARG A 167 -11.03 4.37 17.91
CA ARG A 167 -9.75 4.62 17.19
C ARG A 167 -8.99 3.32 16.91
N ASP A 168 -9.26 2.26 17.68
CA ASP A 168 -8.47 1.03 17.70
C ASP A 168 -8.70 0.07 16.53
N PHE A 169 -9.85 0.12 15.84
CA PHE A 169 -10.22 -0.89 14.82
C PHE A 169 -11.08 -0.36 13.66
N GLY A 170 -11.14 0.96 13.45
CA GLY A 170 -11.82 1.52 12.26
C GLY A 170 -13.34 1.33 12.23
N THR A 171 -13.99 1.16 13.38
CA THR A 171 -15.45 1.04 13.42
C THR A 171 -16.06 2.41 13.13
N MET A 172 -16.65 2.59 11.96
CA MET A 172 -17.23 3.87 11.52
C MET A 172 -18.71 3.98 11.90
N LEU A 173 -19.09 5.15 12.44
CA LEU A 173 -20.48 5.61 12.48
C LEU A 173 -20.82 6.15 11.10
N HIS A 174 -21.49 5.34 10.29
CA HIS A 174 -21.92 5.77 8.97
C HIS A 174 -23.21 6.59 9.05
N LEU A 175 -23.18 7.77 8.44
CA LEU A 175 -24.39 8.40 7.96
C LEU A 175 -24.81 7.72 6.64
N PRO A 176 -26.10 7.76 6.29
CA PRO A 176 -26.59 7.26 5.00
C PRO A 176 -25.82 7.92 3.86
N ASP A 177 -25.38 7.13 2.87
CA ASP A 177 -24.59 7.68 1.76
C ASP A 177 -25.42 8.67 0.94
N ALA A 178 -24.83 9.81 0.56
CA ALA A 178 -25.48 10.85 -0.25
C ALA A 178 -25.94 10.35 -1.64
N GLU A 179 -25.41 9.21 -2.11
CA GLU A 179 -25.79 8.56 -3.36
C GLU A 179 -26.99 7.61 -3.27
N GLU A 180 -27.54 7.36 -2.07
CA GLU A 180 -28.85 6.73 -1.94
C GLU A 180 -29.91 7.74 -2.45
N THR A 181 -30.09 7.74 -3.77
CA THR A 181 -31.03 8.52 -4.60
C THR A 181 -32.49 8.26 -4.23
N THR A 182 -32.83 8.49 -2.98
CA THR A 182 -34.21 8.67 -2.57
C THR A 182 -34.55 10.14 -2.77
N SER A 183 -35.52 10.40 -3.64
CA SER A 183 -36.31 11.62 -3.57
C SER A 183 -37.47 11.32 -2.62
N PRO A 184 -37.65 12.08 -1.51
CA PRO A 184 -36.86 13.23 -1.05
C PRO A 184 -35.54 12.87 -0.32
N PRO A 185 -34.58 13.81 -0.18
CA PRO A 185 -33.29 13.60 0.48
C PRO A 185 -33.45 13.09 1.92
N ASN A 186 -32.51 12.25 2.36
CA ASN A 186 -32.53 11.70 3.70
C ASN A 186 -32.47 12.83 4.77
N PRO A 187 -33.52 13.00 5.60
CA PRO A 187 -33.60 14.12 6.55
C PRO A 187 -32.52 14.07 7.63
N LEU A 188 -31.92 12.90 7.88
CA LEU A 188 -30.79 12.77 8.78
C LEU A 188 -29.52 13.37 8.16
N LEU A 189 -29.26 13.10 6.88
CA LEU A 189 -28.10 13.64 6.16
C LEU A 189 -28.19 15.16 6.00
N ALA A 190 -29.41 15.69 5.82
CA ALA A 190 -29.65 17.13 5.72
C ALA A 190 -29.20 17.92 6.97
N LEU A 191 -29.19 17.30 8.16
CA LEU A 191 -28.68 17.94 9.40
C LEU A 191 -27.16 18.14 9.41
N TYR A 192 -26.43 17.45 8.53
CA TYR A 192 -24.97 17.42 8.46
C TYR A 192 -24.44 17.72 7.05
N THR A 193 -25.23 18.44 6.25
CA THR A 193 -24.90 18.88 4.89
C THR A 193 -25.06 20.40 4.79
N THR A 194 -24.18 21.04 4.03
CA THR A 194 -24.22 22.49 3.78
C THR A 194 -23.74 22.80 2.36
N THR A 195 -23.95 24.03 1.91
CA THR A 195 -23.43 24.53 0.64
C THR A 195 -22.53 25.73 0.87
N THR A 196 -21.41 25.79 0.15
CA THR A 196 -20.46 26.90 0.30
C THR A 196 -21.05 28.23 -0.17
N LYS A 197 -20.69 29.31 0.53
CA LYS A 197 -21.02 30.70 0.19
C LYS A 197 -20.17 31.19 -0.99
N ALA A 198 -20.39 32.43 -1.42
CA ALA A 198 -19.66 33.07 -2.53
C ALA A 198 -18.13 33.11 -2.32
N ASP A 199 -17.67 33.21 -1.07
CA ASP A 199 -16.27 33.19 -0.68
C ASP A 199 -15.72 31.77 -0.46
N GLY A 200 -16.47 30.74 -0.85
CA GLY A 200 -16.13 29.34 -0.69
C GLY A 200 -16.32 28.82 0.75
N SER A 201 -16.74 29.66 1.69
CA SER A 201 -16.86 29.25 3.11
C SER A 201 -18.06 28.36 3.37
N PHE A 202 -17.92 27.41 4.31
CA PHE A 202 -19.00 26.54 4.77
C PHE A 202 -19.00 26.37 6.28
N GLU A 203 -20.14 25.96 6.82
CA GLU A 203 -20.31 25.59 8.22
C GLU A 203 -21.29 24.43 8.37
N ILE A 204 -20.92 23.44 9.20
CA ILE A 204 -21.78 22.38 9.71
C ILE A 204 -21.81 22.50 11.24
N ALA A 205 -22.95 22.94 11.78
CA ALA A 205 -23.08 23.32 13.20
C ALA A 205 -23.21 22.13 14.18
N ASN A 206 -23.44 20.91 13.67
CA ASN A 206 -23.81 19.75 14.47
C ASN A 206 -22.72 18.66 14.48
N ALA A 207 -21.49 18.96 14.08
CA ALA A 207 -20.46 17.94 13.91
C ALA A 207 -20.02 17.32 15.26
N PRO A 208 -19.73 16.02 15.32
CA PRO A 208 -19.07 15.40 16.48
C PRO A 208 -17.72 16.06 16.81
N ALA A 209 -17.52 16.45 18.07
CA ALA A 209 -16.33 17.21 18.51
C ALA A 209 -15.16 16.34 18.98
N ASP A 210 -15.47 15.14 19.46
CA ASP A 210 -14.57 14.20 20.14
C ASP A 210 -13.93 13.16 19.20
N ARG A 211 -14.34 13.13 17.93
CA ARG A 211 -14.01 12.07 16.97
C ARG A 211 -13.69 12.59 15.58
N GLU A 212 -12.87 11.83 14.87
CA GLU A 212 -12.50 12.13 13.48
C GLU A 212 -13.73 12.00 12.59
N LEU A 213 -13.99 13.05 11.84
CA LEU A 213 -15.06 13.20 10.88
C LEU A 213 -14.60 12.65 9.54
N LEU A 214 -15.48 11.93 8.86
CA LEU A 214 -15.31 11.58 7.45
C LEU A 214 -16.30 12.40 6.63
N PHE A 215 -15.83 13.11 5.62
CA PHE A 215 -16.64 14.02 4.84
C PHE A 215 -16.49 13.81 3.33
N GLY A 216 -17.41 14.41 2.59
CA GLY A 216 -17.35 14.53 1.14
C GLY A 216 -17.62 15.95 0.69
N VAL A 217 -17.03 16.31 -0.45
CA VAL A 217 -17.24 17.58 -1.14
C VAL A 217 -17.48 17.33 -2.62
N LYS A 218 -18.55 17.91 -3.14
CA LYS A 218 -18.91 17.85 -4.55
C LYS A 218 -19.15 19.24 -5.10
N SER A 219 -18.53 19.53 -6.24
CA SER A 219 -18.79 20.74 -7.02
C SER A 219 -18.85 20.40 -8.52
N ALA A 220 -19.67 21.13 -9.27
CA ALA A 220 -19.85 20.90 -10.71
C ALA A 220 -18.54 21.21 -11.47
N GLY A 221 -18.08 20.28 -12.32
CA GLY A 221 -16.82 20.43 -13.06
C GLY A 221 -15.53 20.11 -12.27
N TYR A 222 -15.66 19.66 -11.01
CA TYR A 222 -14.54 19.33 -10.13
C TYR A 222 -14.58 17.88 -9.65
N SER A 223 -13.43 17.29 -9.35
CA SER A 223 -13.33 15.90 -8.88
C SER A 223 -14.04 15.73 -7.54
N LEU A 224 -14.73 14.60 -7.37
CA LEU A 224 -15.36 14.24 -6.11
C LEU A 224 -14.29 13.98 -5.06
N ALA A 225 -14.30 14.76 -3.97
CA ALA A 225 -13.50 14.46 -2.78
C ALA A 225 -14.40 13.69 -1.81
N ILE A 226 -14.08 12.44 -1.50
CA ILE A 226 -14.88 11.62 -0.56
C ILE A 226 -13.96 10.84 0.37
N GLY A 227 -14.38 10.66 1.62
CA GLY A 227 -13.60 9.93 2.62
C GLY A 227 -12.45 10.75 3.22
N GLN A 228 -12.44 12.07 2.98
CA GLN A 228 -11.49 12.95 3.65
C GLN A 228 -11.80 13.05 5.14
N LYS A 229 -10.74 13.23 5.93
CA LYS A 229 -10.78 13.27 7.39
C LYS A 229 -10.72 14.70 7.89
N ALA A 230 -11.51 15.02 8.90
CA ALA A 230 -11.48 16.32 9.59
C ALA A 230 -11.80 16.15 11.08
N GLN A 231 -11.67 17.21 11.86
CA GLN A 231 -12.20 17.29 13.22
C GLN A 231 -13.06 18.55 13.34
N ALA A 232 -14.15 18.50 14.12
CA ALA A 232 -14.90 19.73 14.41
C ALA A 232 -14.03 20.71 15.21
N GLY A 233 -14.22 22.02 14.98
CA GLY A 233 -13.38 23.08 15.55
C GLY A 233 -12.24 23.57 14.64
N ASP A 234 -11.78 22.76 13.69
CA ASP A 234 -10.76 23.17 12.72
C ASP A 234 -11.38 24.00 11.58
N GLU A 235 -10.60 24.93 11.03
CA GLU A 235 -10.93 25.58 9.76
C GLU A 235 -10.33 24.72 8.63
N GLN A 236 -11.20 23.98 7.94
CA GLN A 236 -10.81 23.08 6.86
C GLN A 236 -10.62 23.84 5.56
N GLU A 237 -9.49 23.67 4.88
CA GLU A 237 -9.37 24.03 3.48
C GLU A 237 -9.47 22.77 2.61
N VAL A 238 -10.33 22.78 1.61
CA VAL A 238 -10.50 21.68 0.66
C VAL A 238 -10.23 22.20 -0.75
N ARG A 239 -9.21 21.66 -1.43
CA ARG A 239 -8.92 22.01 -2.83
C ARG A 239 -9.45 20.92 -3.75
N LEU A 240 -10.25 21.32 -4.74
CA LEU A 240 -10.76 20.39 -5.75
C LEU A 240 -10.03 20.59 -7.08
N ALA A 241 -9.57 19.49 -7.66
CA ALA A 241 -9.03 19.46 -9.01
C ALA A 241 -10.17 19.46 -10.04
N ARG A 242 -9.85 19.84 -11.29
CA ARG A 242 -10.80 19.71 -12.40
C ARG A 242 -11.13 18.24 -12.66
N ALA A 243 -12.41 17.93 -12.80
CA ALA A 243 -12.85 16.56 -13.06
C ALA A 243 -12.73 16.19 -14.53
N GLY A 244 -12.40 14.94 -14.80
CA GLY A 244 -12.77 14.25 -16.03
C GLY A 244 -14.08 13.46 -15.89
N SER A 245 -14.48 12.82 -16.98
CA SER A 245 -15.65 11.95 -17.05
C SER A 245 -15.39 10.73 -17.93
N VAL A 246 -16.21 9.69 -17.75
CA VAL A 246 -16.25 8.52 -18.63
C VAL A 246 -17.63 8.43 -19.26
N HIS A 247 -17.68 8.30 -20.58
CA HIS A 247 -18.91 8.05 -21.33
C HIS A 247 -18.87 6.70 -22.04
N GLY A 248 -20.02 6.03 -22.09
CA GLY A 248 -20.17 4.76 -22.79
C GLY A 248 -21.62 4.32 -22.91
N ARG A 249 -21.82 3.17 -23.56
CA ARG A 249 -23.15 2.58 -23.78
C ARG A 249 -23.16 1.09 -23.46
N ALA A 250 -23.97 0.69 -22.48
CA ALA A 250 -24.14 -0.70 -22.07
C ALA A 250 -25.22 -1.40 -22.90
N LEU A 251 -24.88 -2.55 -23.49
CA LEU A 251 -25.76 -3.36 -24.32
C LEU A 251 -25.85 -4.79 -23.78
N GLY A 252 -27.01 -5.42 -23.91
CA GLY A 252 -27.26 -6.82 -23.60
C GLY A 252 -26.62 -7.76 -24.61
N PRO A 253 -26.65 -9.08 -24.35
CA PRO A 253 -26.13 -10.09 -25.29
C PRO A 253 -26.89 -10.12 -26.62
N ASP A 254 -28.14 -9.67 -26.63
CA ASP A 254 -29.00 -9.52 -27.82
C ASP A 254 -28.77 -8.19 -28.56
N GLY A 255 -27.82 -7.37 -28.10
CA GLY A 255 -27.52 -6.06 -28.64
C GLY A 255 -28.48 -4.94 -28.23
N LYS A 256 -29.52 -5.22 -27.42
CA LYS A 256 -30.44 -4.19 -26.92
C LYS A 256 -29.82 -3.37 -25.80
N PRO A 257 -30.21 -2.10 -25.62
CA PRO A 257 -29.70 -1.30 -24.51
C PRO A 257 -30.08 -1.82 -23.12
N LEU A 258 -29.16 -1.69 -22.16
CA LEU A 258 -29.40 -2.00 -20.75
C LEU A 258 -29.66 -0.70 -19.98
N ALA A 259 -30.91 -0.45 -19.61
CA ALA A 259 -31.33 0.71 -18.82
C ALA A 259 -31.32 0.42 -17.30
N ASN A 260 -31.24 1.48 -16.48
CA ASN A 260 -31.28 1.41 -15.02
C ASN A 260 -30.16 0.57 -14.40
N LEU A 261 -29.05 0.40 -15.12
CA LEU A 261 -27.87 -0.33 -14.65
C LEU A 261 -26.93 0.65 -13.94
N LYS A 262 -26.64 0.41 -12.66
CA LYS A 262 -25.67 1.24 -11.92
C LYS A 262 -24.25 0.80 -12.28
N ILE A 263 -23.42 1.76 -12.70
CA ILE A 263 -22.04 1.57 -13.10
C ILE A 263 -21.15 2.39 -12.17
N TYR A 264 -20.15 1.73 -11.60
CA TYR A 264 -19.19 2.32 -10.68
C TYR A 264 -17.84 2.43 -11.36
N ALA A 265 -17.16 3.56 -11.16
CA ALA A 265 -15.73 3.67 -11.39
C ALA A 265 -15.01 3.45 -10.05
N SER A 266 -13.96 2.64 -10.04
CA SER A 266 -13.07 2.47 -8.89
C SER A 266 -11.62 2.62 -9.33
N THR A 267 -10.78 3.24 -8.50
CA THR A 267 -9.35 3.33 -8.75
C THR A 267 -8.70 1.94 -8.68
N LEU A 268 -7.61 1.73 -9.44
CA LEU A 268 -6.98 0.39 -9.56
C LEU A 268 -6.38 -0.14 -8.23
N ASN A 269 -6.07 0.73 -7.27
CA ASN A 269 -5.41 0.37 -6.00
C ASN A 269 -6.38 -0.11 -4.90
N GLY A 270 -7.67 -0.29 -5.21
CA GLY A 270 -8.63 -0.96 -4.32
C GLY A 270 -9.08 -0.20 -3.06
N MET A 271 -8.52 0.97 -2.75
CA MET A 271 -8.80 1.73 -1.50
C MET A 271 -9.83 2.89 -1.64
N GLY A 272 -10.52 3.04 -2.78
CA GLY A 272 -11.69 3.93 -2.95
C GLY A 272 -11.46 5.20 -3.78
N ASN A 273 -12.55 5.92 -4.07
CA ASN A 273 -12.70 7.21 -4.80
C ASN A 273 -12.96 7.14 -6.32
N GLY A 274 -14.06 6.52 -6.73
CA GLY A 274 -14.68 6.87 -8.00
C GLY A 274 -16.19 7.09 -7.83
N ASN A 275 -16.79 7.73 -8.82
CA ASN A 275 -18.21 8.06 -8.85
C ASN A 275 -19.00 6.97 -9.58
N SER A 276 -20.33 7.06 -9.57
CA SER A 276 -21.21 6.15 -10.28
C SER A 276 -22.17 6.87 -11.24
N ALA A 277 -22.72 6.13 -12.18
CA ALA A 277 -23.81 6.57 -13.05
C ALA A 277 -24.80 5.45 -13.31
N THR A 278 -26.06 5.80 -13.48
CA THR A 278 -27.11 4.86 -13.91
C THR A 278 -27.31 5.00 -15.41
N THR A 279 -27.36 3.87 -16.13
CA THR A 279 -27.63 3.89 -17.57
C THR A 279 -29.03 4.40 -17.87
N LYS A 280 -29.14 5.23 -18.91
CA LYS A 280 -30.41 5.74 -19.44
C LYS A 280 -31.18 4.66 -20.20
N ALA A 281 -32.41 4.98 -20.62
CA ALA A 281 -33.26 4.11 -21.42
C ALA A 281 -32.58 3.57 -22.69
N ASP A 282 -31.69 4.36 -23.30
CA ASP A 282 -30.91 3.99 -24.49
C ASP A 282 -29.60 3.27 -24.15
N GLY A 283 -29.34 2.94 -22.88
CA GLY A 283 -28.14 2.27 -22.38
C GLY A 283 -26.93 3.17 -22.22
N SER A 284 -27.01 4.45 -22.56
CA SER A 284 -25.91 5.40 -22.40
C SER A 284 -25.70 5.76 -20.92
N PHE A 285 -24.46 6.03 -20.54
CA PHE A 285 -24.11 6.49 -19.20
C PHE A 285 -22.94 7.47 -19.25
N THR A 286 -22.88 8.39 -18.29
CA THR A 286 -21.74 9.28 -18.10
C THR A 286 -21.41 9.33 -16.61
N ILE A 287 -20.23 8.84 -16.24
CA ILE A 287 -19.70 8.96 -14.88
C ILE A 287 -18.89 10.25 -14.84
N ALA A 288 -19.37 11.25 -14.10
CA ALA A 288 -18.71 12.56 -13.98
C ALA A 288 -17.93 12.68 -12.66
N ASN A 289 -17.27 13.82 -12.44
CA ASN A 289 -16.56 14.14 -11.20
C ASN A 289 -15.41 13.16 -10.86
N LEU A 290 -14.76 12.58 -11.87
CA LEU A 290 -13.63 11.66 -11.68
C LEU A 290 -12.32 12.46 -11.65
N SER A 291 -11.42 12.15 -10.71
CA SER A 291 -10.04 12.66 -10.75
C SER A 291 -9.30 12.03 -11.93
N ALA A 292 -8.24 12.70 -12.42
CA ALA A 292 -7.39 12.13 -13.45
C ALA A 292 -6.72 10.84 -12.94
N GLY A 293 -6.71 9.79 -13.75
CA GLY A 293 -6.16 8.49 -13.34
C GLY A 293 -6.75 7.31 -14.10
N ALA A 294 -6.31 6.11 -13.73
CA ALA A 294 -6.80 4.86 -14.30
C ALA A 294 -7.89 4.25 -13.42
N TYR A 295 -9.02 3.94 -14.05
CA TYR A 295 -10.19 3.37 -13.38
C TYR A 295 -10.51 1.96 -13.88
N ARG A 296 -11.09 1.18 -12.98
CA ARG A 296 -11.86 -0.01 -13.29
C ARG A 296 -13.34 0.34 -13.26
N LEU A 297 -14.08 -0.05 -14.29
CA LEU A 297 -15.53 0.08 -14.33
C LEU A 297 -16.18 -1.25 -13.97
N VAL A 298 -17.14 -1.19 -13.05
CA VAL A 298 -17.91 -2.33 -12.56
C VAL A 298 -19.39 -1.99 -12.69
N ALA A 299 -20.16 -2.83 -13.37
CA ALA A 299 -21.60 -2.71 -13.40
C ALA A 299 -22.25 -3.59 -12.33
N SER A 300 -23.36 -3.12 -11.77
CA SER A 300 -24.19 -3.84 -10.82
C SER A 300 -25.52 -4.21 -11.47
N PRO A 301 -25.59 -5.36 -12.18
CA PRO A 301 -26.83 -5.83 -12.78
C PRO A 301 -27.81 -6.33 -11.70
N PRO A 302 -29.12 -6.39 -12.02
CA PRO A 302 -30.11 -7.02 -11.14
C PRO A 302 -29.72 -8.46 -10.79
N GLU A 303 -30.05 -8.91 -9.58
CA GLU A 303 -29.67 -10.22 -9.01
C GLU A 303 -29.95 -11.43 -9.94
N ASN A 304 -31.03 -11.35 -10.73
CA ASN A 304 -31.44 -12.42 -11.66
C ASN A 304 -31.16 -12.13 -13.14
N ALA A 305 -30.32 -11.15 -13.46
CA ALA A 305 -30.00 -10.80 -14.85
C ALA A 305 -29.44 -12.04 -15.59
N PRO A 306 -29.90 -12.36 -16.81
CA PRO A 306 -29.44 -13.53 -17.57
C PRO A 306 -28.05 -13.33 -18.20
N TYR A 307 -27.38 -12.23 -17.89
CA TYR A 307 -26.15 -11.78 -18.52
C TYR A 307 -25.12 -11.32 -17.47
N ILE A 308 -23.87 -11.26 -17.90
CA ILE A 308 -22.75 -10.71 -17.14
C ILE A 308 -22.14 -9.59 -17.97
N LEU A 309 -21.96 -8.43 -17.35
CA LEU A 309 -21.18 -7.35 -17.94
C LEU A 309 -19.79 -7.37 -17.30
N ALA A 310 -18.82 -7.93 -18.04
CA ALA A 310 -17.46 -8.11 -17.55
C ALA A 310 -16.81 -6.76 -17.21
N ARG A 311 -16.01 -6.74 -16.14
CA ARG A 311 -15.30 -5.54 -15.67
C ARG A 311 -14.43 -4.96 -16.79
N ARG A 312 -14.34 -3.63 -16.88
CA ARG A 312 -13.38 -2.94 -17.76
C ARG A 312 -12.26 -2.39 -16.87
N ALA A 313 -11.02 -2.85 -17.06
CA ALA A 313 -9.86 -2.29 -16.36
C ALA A 313 -9.19 -1.19 -17.19
N GLU A 314 -8.36 -0.36 -16.53
CA GLU A 314 -7.48 0.64 -17.15
C GLU A 314 -8.16 1.73 -17.99
N VAL A 315 -9.40 2.11 -17.68
CA VAL A 315 -10.04 3.27 -18.31
C VAL A 315 -9.35 4.53 -17.81
N ARG A 316 -8.51 5.14 -18.66
CA ARG A 316 -7.81 6.39 -18.34
C ARG A 316 -8.76 7.57 -18.43
N VAL A 317 -8.74 8.41 -17.40
CA VAL A 317 -9.47 9.66 -17.32
C VAL A 317 -8.46 10.78 -17.22
N ASP A 318 -8.58 11.77 -18.11
CA ASP A 318 -7.81 13.02 -18.06
C ASP A 318 -8.67 14.12 -17.41
N ALA A 319 -8.04 15.08 -16.73
CA ALA A 319 -8.73 16.23 -16.18
C ALA A 319 -9.45 17.04 -17.28
N SER A 320 -10.68 17.49 -17.02
CA SER A 320 -11.52 18.27 -17.93
C SER A 320 -11.90 17.59 -19.26
N LYS A 321 -11.64 16.29 -19.42
CA LYS A 321 -12.01 15.53 -20.63
C LYS A 321 -13.01 14.43 -20.34
N THR A 322 -13.74 14.03 -21.38
CA THR A 322 -14.56 12.82 -21.37
C THR A 322 -13.83 11.70 -22.09
N SER A 323 -13.60 10.59 -21.38
CA SER A 323 -13.06 9.36 -21.95
C SER A 323 -14.18 8.51 -22.54
N GLU A 324 -14.07 8.21 -23.82
CA GLU A 324 -15.02 7.41 -24.57
C GLU A 324 -14.62 5.93 -24.54
N ILE A 325 -15.44 5.08 -23.91
CA ILE A 325 -15.19 3.62 -23.91
C ILE A 325 -16.00 2.87 -24.97
N GLY A 326 -16.86 3.58 -25.70
CA GLY A 326 -17.73 3.03 -26.74
C GLY A 326 -18.77 2.03 -26.19
N LEU A 327 -18.95 0.91 -26.91
CA LEU A 327 -19.95 -0.10 -26.60
C LEU A 327 -19.41 -1.11 -25.56
N TRP A 328 -20.16 -1.29 -24.48
CA TRP A 328 -19.90 -2.29 -23.45
C TRP A 328 -20.97 -3.38 -23.52
N ARG A 329 -20.60 -4.52 -24.11
CA ARG A 329 -21.52 -5.61 -24.40
C ARG A 329 -21.50 -6.67 -23.31
N ALA A 330 -22.67 -6.99 -22.77
CA ALA A 330 -22.86 -8.09 -21.85
C ALA A 330 -22.81 -9.43 -22.58
N GLN A 331 -22.38 -10.46 -21.86
CA GLN A 331 -22.36 -11.84 -22.34
C GLN A 331 -23.42 -12.65 -21.60
N LYS A 332 -23.97 -13.68 -22.24
CA LYS A 332 -24.91 -14.59 -21.58
C LYS A 332 -24.17 -15.35 -20.47
N GLY A 333 -24.65 -15.24 -19.23
CA GLY A 333 -24.06 -15.94 -18.10
C GLY A 333 -24.63 -17.36 -17.95
N VAL A 334 -23.78 -18.30 -17.55
CA VAL A 334 -24.17 -19.65 -17.12
C VAL A 334 -24.23 -19.72 -15.59
N VAL A 335 -24.85 -20.75 -15.02
CA VAL A 335 -25.11 -20.82 -13.57
C VAL A 335 -24.39 -22.02 -12.95
N ILE A 336 -23.61 -21.77 -11.90
CA ILE A 336 -23.19 -22.80 -10.96
C ILE A 336 -24.31 -22.97 -9.93
N ARG A 337 -24.84 -24.18 -9.80
CA ARG A 337 -25.90 -24.51 -8.82
C ARG A 337 -25.30 -25.25 -7.63
N GLY A 338 -25.86 -25.03 -6.46
CA GLY A 338 -25.38 -25.72 -5.28
C GLY A 338 -26.34 -25.81 -4.12
N MET A 339 -25.99 -26.67 -3.16
CA MET A 339 -26.67 -26.80 -1.89
C MET A 339 -25.71 -26.65 -0.71
N ALA A 340 -26.11 -25.83 0.24
CA ALA A 340 -25.54 -25.72 1.58
C ALA A 340 -26.35 -26.60 2.54
N ARG A 341 -25.67 -27.58 3.15
CA ARG A 341 -26.28 -28.49 4.12
C ARG A 341 -25.45 -28.55 5.38
N ASP A 342 -26.12 -28.84 6.48
CA ASP A 342 -25.47 -29.12 7.75
C ASP A 342 -24.63 -30.39 7.61
N ALA A 343 -23.38 -30.33 8.06
CA ALA A 343 -22.42 -31.41 7.87
C ALA A 343 -22.86 -32.73 8.54
N VAL A 344 -23.64 -32.66 9.62
CA VAL A 344 -24.08 -33.81 10.42
C VAL A 344 -25.51 -34.20 10.06
N SER A 345 -26.47 -33.32 10.31
CA SER A 345 -27.90 -33.58 10.12
C SER A 345 -28.35 -33.60 8.65
N LYS A 346 -27.50 -33.12 7.73
CA LYS A 346 -27.77 -32.99 6.29
C LYS A 346 -28.96 -32.08 5.94
N LYS A 347 -29.55 -31.41 6.93
CA LYS A 347 -30.62 -30.43 6.74
C LYS A 347 -30.10 -29.21 5.97
N PRO A 348 -30.96 -28.53 5.18
CA PRO A 348 -30.56 -27.33 4.44
C PRO A 348 -30.15 -26.19 5.38
N VAL A 349 -29.12 -25.43 4.98
CA VAL A 349 -28.63 -24.26 5.72
C VAL A 349 -28.90 -23.00 4.91
N ALA A 350 -29.77 -22.14 5.43
CA ALA A 350 -30.14 -20.87 4.81
C ALA A 350 -29.22 -19.73 5.23
N GLY A 351 -28.97 -18.78 4.33
CA GLY A 351 -28.20 -17.55 4.62
C GLY A 351 -26.68 -17.72 4.62
N ALA A 352 -26.14 -18.84 4.13
CA ALA A 352 -24.71 -18.99 3.91
C ALA A 352 -24.28 -18.25 2.64
N SER A 353 -23.21 -17.47 2.75
CA SER A 353 -22.64 -16.69 1.64
C SER A 353 -21.60 -17.50 0.89
N PHE A 354 -21.66 -17.43 -0.43
CA PHE A 354 -20.75 -18.09 -1.35
C PHE A 354 -20.22 -17.08 -2.35
N ASP A 355 -18.95 -17.22 -2.69
CA ASP A 355 -18.34 -16.51 -3.81
C ASP A 355 -17.63 -17.49 -4.74
N ALA A 356 -17.63 -17.15 -6.02
CA ALA A 356 -16.87 -17.82 -7.05
C ALA A 356 -15.86 -16.83 -7.63
N GLU A 357 -14.59 -17.21 -7.63
CA GLU A 357 -13.49 -16.47 -8.22
C GLU A 357 -12.80 -17.35 -9.26
N GLY A 358 -12.61 -16.85 -10.47
CA GLY A 358 -12.10 -17.68 -11.56
C GLY A 358 -11.78 -16.93 -12.83
N ARG A 359 -11.11 -17.63 -13.75
CA ARG A 359 -10.75 -17.11 -15.07
C ARG A 359 -11.76 -17.59 -16.10
N ALA A 360 -12.50 -16.65 -16.69
CA ALA A 360 -13.32 -16.89 -17.86
C ALA A 360 -12.49 -16.68 -19.13
N GLY A 361 -11.93 -17.74 -19.71
CA GLY A 361 -11.10 -17.61 -20.92
C GLY A 361 -9.85 -16.72 -20.73
N SER A 362 -9.44 -15.99 -21.78
CA SER A 362 -8.17 -15.24 -21.86
C SER A 362 -7.92 -14.32 -20.65
N ALA A 363 -6.85 -14.65 -19.92
CA ALA A 363 -6.07 -14.02 -18.83
C ALA A 363 -6.46 -12.70 -18.10
N GLN A 364 -7.41 -11.88 -18.53
CA GLN A 364 -7.58 -10.51 -17.99
C GLN A 364 -8.87 -10.27 -17.18
N ASN A 365 -9.84 -11.19 -17.17
CA ASN A 365 -11.10 -11.00 -16.45
C ASN A 365 -11.26 -11.99 -15.28
N THR A 366 -11.00 -11.52 -14.06
CA THR A 366 -11.50 -12.18 -12.85
C THR A 366 -13.01 -11.93 -12.73
N SER A 367 -13.81 -12.98 -12.91
CA SER A 367 -15.25 -12.91 -12.64
C SER A 367 -15.46 -13.29 -11.17
N THR A 368 -15.91 -12.35 -10.36
CA THR A 368 -16.34 -12.60 -8.98
C THR A 368 -17.86 -12.59 -8.93
N ALA A 369 -18.48 -13.74 -8.65
CA ALA A 369 -19.90 -13.82 -8.34
C ALA A 369 -20.07 -14.07 -6.85
N TRP A 370 -21.13 -13.54 -6.24
CA TRP A 370 -21.52 -13.82 -4.86
C TRP A 370 -22.99 -14.25 -4.83
N THR A 371 -23.41 -14.98 -3.80
CA THR A 371 -24.83 -15.29 -3.52
C THR A 371 -24.98 -15.76 -2.08
N THR A 372 -26.22 -15.82 -1.58
CA THR A 372 -26.54 -16.58 -0.36
C THR A 372 -27.42 -17.78 -0.64
N SER A 373 -27.41 -18.79 0.25
CA SER A 373 -28.34 -19.91 0.20
C SER A 373 -29.75 -19.54 0.66
N ASP A 374 -30.76 -20.08 -0.02
CA ASP A 374 -32.18 -19.90 0.31
C ASP A 374 -32.64 -20.74 1.51
N ALA A 375 -33.94 -20.67 1.86
CA ALA A 375 -34.55 -21.43 2.95
C ALA A 375 -34.40 -22.97 2.80
N ASN A 376 -34.19 -23.45 1.57
CA ASN A 376 -33.96 -24.85 1.24
C ASN A 376 -32.45 -25.15 1.04
N GLY A 377 -31.58 -24.23 1.44
CA GLY A 377 -30.13 -24.35 1.32
C GLY A 377 -29.61 -24.24 -0.11
N ARG A 378 -30.44 -23.90 -1.10
CA ARG A 378 -30.02 -23.80 -2.51
C ARG A 378 -29.36 -22.46 -2.78
N PHE A 379 -28.31 -22.46 -3.58
CA PHE A 379 -27.66 -21.24 -4.05
C PHE A 379 -27.32 -21.35 -5.55
N ALA A 380 -27.18 -20.20 -6.20
CA ALA A 380 -26.89 -20.12 -7.62
C ALA A 380 -25.92 -18.96 -7.90
N LEU A 381 -24.77 -19.25 -8.50
CA LEU A 381 -23.75 -18.26 -8.87
C LEU A 381 -23.75 -18.13 -10.40
N ARG A 382 -24.06 -16.94 -10.91
CA ARG A 382 -23.98 -16.68 -12.36
C ARG A 382 -22.56 -16.28 -12.74
N VAL A 383 -21.95 -17.07 -13.62
CA VAL A 383 -20.57 -16.88 -14.07
C VAL A 383 -20.48 -17.04 -15.59
N LEU A 384 -19.34 -16.67 -16.18
CA LEU A 384 -19.04 -17.02 -17.57
C LEU A 384 -18.45 -18.44 -17.62
N PRO A 385 -18.52 -19.18 -18.75
CA PRO A 385 -17.84 -20.47 -18.86
C PRO A 385 -16.33 -20.36 -18.57
N GLY A 386 -15.79 -21.31 -17.81
CA GLY A 386 -14.39 -21.29 -17.35
C GLY A 386 -14.18 -22.04 -16.03
N SER A 387 -12.97 -21.90 -15.47
CA SER A 387 -12.55 -22.57 -14.24
C SER A 387 -12.68 -21.62 -13.04
N TYR A 388 -13.38 -22.08 -11.99
CA TYR A 388 -13.70 -21.29 -10.81
C TYR A 388 -13.32 -21.99 -9.51
N GLN A 389 -12.85 -21.21 -8.56
CA GLN A 389 -12.76 -21.55 -7.15
C GLN A 389 -14.01 -21.00 -6.45
N VAL A 390 -14.86 -21.90 -5.95
CA VAL A 390 -16.05 -21.55 -5.18
C VAL A 390 -15.77 -21.79 -3.71
N ARG A 391 -16.02 -20.80 -2.85
CA ARG A 391 -15.86 -20.94 -1.39
C ARG A 391 -17.08 -20.42 -0.66
N SER A 392 -17.21 -20.79 0.62
CA SER A 392 -18.18 -20.16 1.50
C SER A 392 -17.49 -18.96 2.18
N SER A 393 -17.73 -17.76 1.65
CA SER A 393 -17.14 -16.50 2.16
C SER A 393 -17.71 -16.08 3.51
N GLY A 394 -18.89 -16.57 3.88
CA GLY A 394 -19.55 -16.24 5.13
C GLY A 394 -20.58 -17.29 5.52
N ALA A 395 -20.74 -17.52 6.82
CA ALA A 395 -21.68 -18.48 7.36
C ALA A 395 -22.76 -17.80 8.21
N PRO A 396 -23.99 -18.33 8.22
CA PRO A 396 -25.04 -17.82 9.10
C PRO A 396 -24.69 -18.12 10.56
N ARG A 397 -25.32 -17.40 11.50
CA ARG A 397 -25.11 -17.59 12.94
C ARG A 397 -25.26 -19.06 13.33
N GLY A 398 -24.26 -19.60 14.03
CA GLY A 398 -24.23 -21.01 14.42
C GLY A 398 -23.63 -21.95 13.38
N TYR A 399 -23.00 -21.44 12.31
CA TYR A 399 -22.24 -22.21 11.32
C TYR A 399 -20.85 -21.60 11.09
N LEU A 400 -19.88 -22.45 10.77
CA LEU A 400 -18.53 -22.06 10.38
C LEU A 400 -18.46 -21.85 8.87
N ALA A 401 -17.83 -20.76 8.44
CA ALA A 401 -17.47 -20.53 7.05
C ALA A 401 -16.39 -21.55 6.65
N GLN A 402 -16.51 -22.06 5.41
CA GLN A 402 -15.53 -23.00 4.85
C GLN A 402 -14.63 -22.24 3.89
N SER A 403 -13.42 -21.91 4.36
CA SER A 403 -12.42 -21.13 3.62
C SER A 403 -11.73 -21.90 2.51
N THR A 404 -11.68 -23.24 2.59
CA THR A 404 -11.09 -24.07 1.52
C THR A 404 -11.95 -23.98 0.25
N PRO A 405 -11.42 -23.41 -0.85
CA PRO A 405 -12.16 -23.32 -2.10
C PRO A 405 -12.34 -24.70 -2.74
N LYS A 406 -13.43 -24.85 -3.48
CA LYS A 406 -13.72 -26.00 -4.34
C LYS A 406 -13.56 -25.58 -5.79
N ASN A 407 -12.73 -26.29 -6.54
CA ASN A 407 -12.59 -26.08 -7.98
C ASN A 407 -13.84 -26.60 -8.71
N VAL A 408 -14.39 -25.79 -9.61
CA VAL A 408 -15.56 -26.09 -10.43
C VAL A 408 -15.24 -25.66 -11.87
N GLU A 409 -15.25 -26.63 -12.78
CA GLU A 409 -15.22 -26.36 -14.22
C GLU A 409 -16.64 -26.08 -14.72
N VAL A 410 -16.83 -24.94 -15.38
CA VAL A 410 -18.14 -24.47 -15.79
C VAL A 410 -18.24 -24.46 -17.31
N GLY A 411 -19.00 -25.41 -17.86
CA GLY A 411 -19.28 -25.50 -19.30
C GLY A 411 -20.50 -24.67 -19.73
N ALA A 412 -20.91 -24.86 -21.00
CA ALA A 412 -22.05 -24.15 -21.59
C ALA A 412 -23.40 -24.42 -20.88
N GLN A 413 -23.51 -25.54 -20.16
CA GLN A 413 -24.72 -25.91 -19.39
C GLN A 413 -24.68 -25.45 -17.92
N GLY A 414 -23.59 -24.83 -17.47
CA GLY A 414 -23.36 -24.49 -16.06
C GLY A 414 -22.47 -25.48 -15.33
N GLY A 415 -22.47 -25.41 -13.99
CA GLY A 415 -21.71 -26.29 -13.11
C GLY A 415 -22.48 -26.61 -11.83
N GLU A 416 -22.00 -27.57 -11.04
CA GLU A 416 -22.61 -27.94 -9.76
C GLU A 416 -21.57 -28.01 -8.64
N VAL A 417 -21.93 -27.53 -7.44
CA VAL A 417 -21.07 -27.60 -6.26
C VAL A 417 -21.89 -27.61 -4.98
N ASN A 418 -21.59 -28.51 -4.05
CA ASN A 418 -22.31 -28.61 -2.77
C ASN A 418 -21.37 -28.38 -1.59
N PHE A 419 -21.87 -27.75 -0.54
CA PHE A 419 -21.13 -27.46 0.69
C PHE A 419 -21.78 -28.11 1.90
N LEU A 420 -20.93 -28.70 2.75
CA LEU A 420 -21.32 -29.25 4.05
C LEU A 420 -20.77 -28.32 5.14
N LEU A 421 -21.64 -27.47 5.68
CA LEU A 421 -21.27 -26.48 6.68
C LEU A 421 -21.31 -27.11 8.07
N LYS A 422 -20.22 -26.95 8.83
CA LYS A 422 -20.14 -27.40 10.21
C LYS A 422 -20.83 -26.38 11.11
N ALA A 423 -21.57 -26.83 12.12
CA ALA A 423 -22.11 -25.94 13.13
C ALA A 423 -20.97 -25.23 13.89
N ALA A 424 -21.12 -23.93 14.13
CA ALA A 424 -20.24 -23.15 14.99
C ALA A 424 -20.69 -23.32 16.45
N PRO A 425 -19.82 -23.82 17.34
CA PRO A 425 -20.10 -23.87 18.76
C PRO A 425 -20.27 -22.44 19.33
N LEU A 426 -21.20 -22.27 20.26
CA LEU A 426 -21.28 -21.06 21.07
C LEU A 426 -20.22 -21.15 22.16
N ILE A 427 -19.21 -20.29 22.07
CA ILE A 427 -18.16 -20.18 23.08
C ILE A 427 -18.70 -19.31 24.20
N ARG A 428 -18.53 -19.80 25.43
CA ARG A 428 -18.82 -19.06 26.64
C ARG A 428 -17.54 -18.82 27.38
N GLY A 429 -17.50 -17.74 28.14
CA GLY A 429 -16.35 -17.48 29.00
C GLY A 429 -16.66 -16.53 30.12
N ILE A 430 -15.63 -16.32 30.92
CA ILE A 430 -15.64 -15.39 32.04
C ILE A 430 -14.40 -14.49 31.96
N ALA A 431 -14.60 -13.19 32.10
CA ALA A 431 -13.56 -12.21 32.26
C ALA A 431 -13.32 -12.00 33.75
N LEU A 432 -12.08 -12.23 34.19
CA LEU A 432 -11.65 -12.04 35.57
C LEU A 432 -10.56 -10.97 35.63
N ASP A 433 -10.47 -10.24 36.74
CA ASP A 433 -9.30 -9.42 37.03
C ASP A 433 -8.09 -10.27 37.48
N GLU A 434 -6.95 -9.63 37.72
CA GLU A 434 -5.72 -10.31 38.18
C GLU A 434 -5.84 -10.97 39.56
N ARG A 435 -6.89 -10.63 40.32
CA ARG A 435 -7.19 -11.23 41.64
C ARG A 435 -8.21 -12.36 41.51
N GLY A 436 -8.65 -12.69 40.29
CA GLY A 436 -9.64 -13.73 40.01
C GLY A 436 -11.10 -13.31 40.24
N GLN A 437 -11.39 -12.01 40.40
CA GLN A 437 -12.75 -11.51 40.56
C GLN A 437 -13.40 -11.20 39.20
N PRO A 438 -14.71 -11.47 39.01
CA PRO A 438 -15.37 -11.14 37.75
C PRO A 438 -15.35 -9.65 37.45
N ILE A 439 -15.02 -9.30 36.21
CA ILE A 439 -14.92 -7.91 35.75
C ILE A 439 -15.72 -7.67 34.48
N LYS A 440 -16.39 -6.52 34.42
CA LYS A 440 -16.96 -5.97 33.18
C LYS A 440 -15.83 -5.41 32.34
N ALA A 441 -15.49 -6.06 31.25
CA ALA A 441 -14.36 -5.74 30.40
C ALA A 441 -14.76 -5.77 28.93
N ARG A 442 -14.20 -4.85 28.14
CA ARG A 442 -14.27 -4.90 26.68
C ARG A 442 -13.03 -5.60 26.15
N ILE A 443 -13.25 -6.68 25.41
CA ILE A 443 -12.19 -7.57 24.91
C ILE A 443 -12.41 -7.75 23.42
N THR A 444 -11.34 -7.67 22.66
CA THR A 444 -11.32 -8.04 21.25
C THR A 444 -11.02 -9.53 21.14
N ILE A 445 -11.80 -10.26 20.35
CA ILE A 445 -11.66 -11.70 20.10
C ILE A 445 -11.56 -11.98 18.59
N GLY A 446 -10.64 -12.86 18.20
CA GLY A 446 -10.41 -13.23 16.80
C GLY A 446 -9.98 -12.03 15.92
N TRP A 447 -10.54 -11.92 14.72
CA TRP A 447 -10.24 -10.88 13.71
C TRP A 447 -10.83 -9.49 14.01
N GLY A 448 -10.93 -9.10 15.29
CA GLY A 448 -11.42 -7.76 15.66
C GLY A 448 -12.86 -7.69 16.17
N ALA A 449 -13.49 -8.82 16.52
CA ALA A 449 -14.82 -8.78 17.14
C ALA A 449 -14.72 -8.26 18.57
N ILE A 450 -15.51 -7.26 18.95
CA ILE A 450 -15.52 -6.74 20.32
C ILE A 450 -16.63 -7.43 21.13
N ILE A 451 -16.25 -8.10 22.20
CA ILE A 451 -17.15 -8.61 23.23
C ILE A 451 -17.09 -7.74 24.48
N THR A 452 -18.19 -7.70 25.22
CA THR A 452 -18.25 -7.03 26.53
C THR A 452 -18.81 -8.03 27.52
N SER A 453 -18.05 -8.33 28.58
CA SER A 453 -18.58 -9.14 29.68
C SER A 453 -19.65 -8.39 30.46
N ASP A 454 -20.56 -9.13 31.09
CA ASP A 454 -21.50 -8.55 32.06
C ASP A 454 -20.82 -8.25 33.40
N ASP A 455 -21.59 -7.74 34.37
CA ASP A 455 -21.08 -7.41 35.71
C ASP A 455 -20.67 -8.66 36.53
N LYS A 456 -20.98 -9.87 36.02
CA LYS A 456 -20.53 -11.16 36.55
C LYS A 456 -19.40 -11.76 35.69
N GLY A 457 -18.77 -10.95 34.85
CA GLY A 457 -17.68 -11.34 33.96
C GLY A 457 -18.10 -12.22 32.78
N LYS A 458 -19.37 -12.59 32.62
CA LYS A 458 -19.78 -13.57 31.61
C LYS A 458 -19.85 -12.97 30.21
N TRP A 459 -19.41 -13.73 29.22
CA TRP A 459 -19.48 -13.35 27.81
C TRP A 459 -19.77 -14.57 26.92
N GLU A 460 -20.30 -14.30 25.72
CA GLU A 460 -20.56 -15.31 24.70
C GLU A 460 -20.04 -14.85 23.34
N TYR A 461 -19.50 -15.78 22.56
CA TYR A 461 -18.99 -15.53 21.21
C TYR A 461 -19.26 -16.73 20.29
N SER A 462 -19.63 -16.47 19.04
CA SER A 462 -19.83 -17.52 18.02
C SER A 462 -18.86 -17.25 16.87
N PRO A 463 -17.78 -18.04 16.74
CA PRO A 463 -16.79 -17.82 15.70
C PRO A 463 -17.40 -18.13 14.33
N GLN A 464 -17.04 -17.33 13.33
CA GLN A 464 -17.41 -17.61 11.93
C GLN A 464 -16.33 -18.36 11.16
N ARG A 465 -15.11 -18.47 11.67
CA ARG A 465 -13.99 -19.18 11.04
C ARG A 465 -13.31 -20.11 12.05
N PRO A 466 -12.91 -21.34 11.65
CA PRO A 466 -12.17 -22.25 12.52
C PRO A 466 -10.69 -21.84 12.56
N GLU A 467 -10.32 -21.04 13.54
CA GLU A 467 -8.96 -20.48 13.69
C GLU A 467 -8.62 -20.31 15.18
N THR A 468 -7.33 -20.10 15.49
CA THR A 468 -6.86 -19.71 16.82
C THR A 468 -7.58 -18.43 17.28
N LEU A 469 -8.18 -18.47 18.46
CA LEU A 469 -8.89 -17.33 19.02
C LEU A 469 -7.91 -16.43 19.76
N GLY A 470 -7.43 -15.39 19.09
CA GLY A 470 -6.67 -14.32 19.72
C GLY A 470 -7.56 -13.47 20.63
N PHE A 471 -7.02 -13.06 21.78
CA PHE A 471 -7.65 -12.14 22.71
C PHE A 471 -6.75 -10.91 22.87
N ALA A 472 -7.34 -9.73 22.68
CA ALA A 472 -6.67 -8.47 22.93
C ALA A 472 -7.57 -7.55 23.75
N GLY A 473 -6.96 -6.65 24.48
CA GLY A 473 -7.70 -5.63 25.21
C GLY A 473 -8.38 -4.62 24.28
N SER A 474 -9.51 -4.07 24.72
CA SER A 474 -10.18 -2.93 24.08
C SER A 474 -10.17 -1.74 25.04
N THR A 475 -10.87 -0.67 24.72
CA THR A 475 -10.91 0.58 25.47
C THR A 475 -12.35 0.99 25.80
N ASP A 476 -12.53 1.77 26.86
CA ASP A 476 -13.75 2.55 27.15
C ASP A 476 -13.43 3.86 27.88
N ASP A 477 -14.45 4.53 28.40
CA ASP A 477 -14.31 5.80 29.10
C ASP A 477 -13.53 5.68 30.42
N SER A 478 -13.52 4.50 31.05
CA SER A 478 -12.82 4.28 32.32
C SER A 478 -11.33 3.99 32.17
N GLY A 479 -10.92 3.54 30.97
CA GLY A 479 -9.54 3.20 30.70
C GLY A 479 -9.38 2.26 29.52
N TYR A 480 -8.30 1.49 29.56
CA TYR A 480 -8.02 0.43 28.61
C TYR A 480 -7.81 -0.90 29.32
N PHE A 481 -8.19 -1.96 28.62
CA PHE A 481 -8.02 -3.31 29.11
C PHE A 481 -6.75 -3.90 28.50
N GLU A 482 -6.02 -4.70 29.26
CA GLU A 482 -4.92 -5.54 28.79
C GLU A 482 -5.30 -6.99 29.04
N VAL A 483 -5.25 -7.84 28.01
CA VAL A 483 -5.41 -9.28 28.21
C VAL A 483 -4.11 -9.83 28.77
N VAL A 484 -4.16 -10.28 30.02
CA VAL A 484 -3.02 -10.90 30.73
C VAL A 484 -2.86 -12.33 30.24
N SER A 485 -3.94 -13.10 30.23
CA SER A 485 -3.96 -14.48 29.75
C SER A 485 -5.39 -15.01 29.53
N PRO A 486 -5.58 -16.04 28.70
CA PRO A 486 -4.69 -16.43 27.61
C PRO A 486 -4.75 -15.37 26.50
N ARG A 487 -3.62 -15.07 25.85
CA ARG A 487 -3.60 -14.18 24.67
C ARG A 487 -4.15 -14.84 23.42
N GLN A 488 -4.14 -16.17 23.39
CA GLN A 488 -4.73 -16.96 22.34
C GLN A 488 -5.15 -18.32 22.87
N VAL A 489 -6.19 -18.91 22.29
CA VAL A 489 -6.62 -20.27 22.61
C VAL A 489 -6.77 -21.05 21.30
N GLU A 490 -6.21 -22.25 21.28
CA GLU A 490 -6.38 -23.16 20.16
C GLU A 490 -7.84 -23.60 20.05
N TRP A 491 -8.31 -23.62 18.80
CA TRP A 491 -9.65 -24.07 18.47
C TRP A 491 -9.61 -25.54 18.04
N PRO A 492 -10.55 -26.41 18.48
CA PRO A 492 -11.75 -26.15 19.28
C PRO A 492 -11.51 -26.08 20.79
N VAL A 493 -12.28 -25.23 21.49
CA VAL A 493 -12.21 -25.11 22.96
C VAL A 493 -13.07 -26.18 23.65
N SER A 494 -12.53 -26.82 24.69
CA SER A 494 -13.18 -27.93 25.41
C SER A 494 -14.09 -27.50 26.57
N GLY A 495 -14.18 -26.20 26.87
CA GLY A 495 -14.98 -25.66 27.98
C GLY A 495 -15.06 -24.13 27.98
N PRO A 496 -15.61 -23.51 29.05
CA PRO A 496 -15.67 -22.06 29.19
C PRO A 496 -14.26 -21.45 29.19
N VAL A 497 -14.06 -20.39 28.43
CA VAL A 497 -12.76 -19.71 28.36
C VAL A 497 -12.69 -18.64 29.44
N THR A 498 -11.75 -18.79 30.37
CA THR A 498 -11.43 -17.74 31.34
C THR A 498 -10.39 -16.81 30.74
N VAL A 499 -10.70 -15.51 30.69
CA VAL A 499 -9.77 -14.46 30.26
C VAL A 499 -9.46 -13.57 31.45
N THR A 500 -8.21 -13.58 31.88
CA THR A 500 -7.69 -12.65 32.86
C THR A 500 -7.36 -11.33 32.17
N VAL A 501 -8.00 -10.27 32.63
CA VAL A 501 -7.91 -8.93 32.08
C VAL A 501 -7.45 -7.97 33.17
N ARG A 502 -6.51 -7.11 32.83
CA ARG A 502 -6.09 -5.99 33.68
C ARG A 502 -6.74 -4.72 33.14
N HIS A 503 -7.48 -4.00 33.98
CA HIS A 503 -7.96 -2.67 33.67
C HIS A 503 -6.90 -1.63 34.07
N LYS A 504 -6.55 -0.74 33.15
CA LYS A 504 -5.65 0.38 33.41
C LYS A 504 -6.34 1.70 33.07
N PRO A 505 -6.29 2.71 33.95
CA PRO A 505 -6.84 4.02 33.65
C PRO A 505 -6.08 4.69 32.50
N TRP A 506 -6.70 5.70 31.91
CA TRP A 506 -6.05 6.56 30.93
C TRP A 506 -4.97 7.44 31.56
N ASP A 507 -3.80 7.52 30.92
CA ASP A 507 -2.78 8.51 31.24
C ASP A 507 -3.06 9.84 30.54
N SER A 508 -2.40 10.90 31.02
CA SER A 508 -2.42 12.22 30.39
C SER A 508 -1.05 12.88 30.43
N VAL A 509 -0.79 13.73 29.43
CA VAL A 509 0.44 14.51 29.31
C VAL A 509 0.07 15.96 29.11
N SER A 510 0.63 16.83 29.93
CA SER A 510 0.44 18.27 29.81
C SER A 510 1.68 18.95 29.26
N GLY A 511 1.48 20.06 28.57
CA GLY A 511 2.55 20.92 28.09
C GLY A 511 2.06 22.34 27.90
N ARG A 512 2.93 23.18 27.34
CA ARG A 512 2.63 24.59 27.07
C ARG A 512 3.00 24.97 25.64
N VAL A 513 2.28 25.95 25.10
CA VAL A 513 2.63 26.64 23.86
C VAL A 513 2.94 28.09 24.19
N VAL A 514 4.08 28.56 23.69
CA VAL A 514 4.61 29.91 23.89
C VAL A 514 5.02 30.54 22.57
N ASN A 515 5.22 31.85 22.55
CA ASN A 515 5.83 32.55 21.42
C ASN A 515 7.37 32.56 21.55
N SER A 516 8.07 33.17 20.58
CA SER A 516 9.54 33.30 20.60
C SER A 516 10.11 34.06 21.80
N GLU A 517 9.27 34.82 22.51
CA GLU A 517 9.63 35.58 23.72
C GLU A 517 9.24 34.81 25.01
N GLY A 518 8.66 33.61 24.91
CA GLY A 518 8.21 32.80 26.03
C GLY A 518 6.81 33.15 26.57
N SER A 519 6.09 34.07 25.93
CA SER A 519 4.71 34.43 26.31
C SER A 519 3.71 33.36 25.85
N PRO A 520 2.67 33.04 26.63
CA PRO A 520 1.72 31.98 26.30
C PRO A 520 0.90 32.27 25.04
N VAL A 521 0.56 31.22 24.29
CA VAL A 521 -0.26 31.32 23.07
C VAL A 521 -1.54 30.49 23.23
N GLU A 522 -2.67 31.17 23.41
CA GLU A 522 -4.01 30.57 23.50
C GLU A 522 -4.52 30.04 22.16
N GLY A 523 -5.37 29.00 22.17
CA GLY A 523 -6.09 28.54 20.99
C GLY A 523 -5.23 27.79 19.98
N VAL A 524 -4.07 27.27 20.38
CA VAL A 524 -3.22 26.41 19.57
C VAL A 524 -3.75 25.00 19.68
N ARG A 525 -4.05 24.37 18.54
CA ARG A 525 -4.36 22.94 18.50
C ARG A 525 -3.06 22.16 18.61
N VAL A 526 -2.94 21.33 19.62
CA VAL A 526 -1.80 20.45 19.85
C VAL A 526 -2.23 19.03 19.55
N GLU A 527 -1.47 18.33 18.72
CA GLU A 527 -1.70 16.95 18.29
C GLU A 527 -0.56 16.07 18.81
N GLY A 528 -0.91 14.93 19.38
CA GLY A 528 0.01 13.90 19.82
C GLY A 528 -0.17 12.65 18.98
N GLU A 529 0.84 12.27 18.20
CA GLU A 529 0.93 10.93 17.60
C GLU A 529 1.56 9.99 18.63
N ILE A 530 0.86 8.91 18.94
CA ILE A 530 1.21 7.91 19.95
C ILE A 530 1.53 6.62 19.22
N LEU A 531 2.78 6.17 19.29
CA LEU A 531 3.18 4.85 18.86
C LEU A 531 3.01 3.89 20.04
N VAL A 532 2.08 2.95 19.88
CA VAL A 532 1.77 1.92 20.89
C VAL A 532 2.31 0.58 20.39
N ARG A 533 3.12 -0.06 21.22
CA ARG A 533 3.64 -1.41 20.92
C ARG A 533 2.60 -2.46 21.32
N ARG A 534 2.01 -3.16 20.35
CA ARG A 534 1.19 -4.36 20.61
C ARG A 534 2.12 -5.56 20.47
N GLY A 535 2.29 -6.34 21.55
CA GLY A 535 3.34 -7.37 21.72
C GLY A 535 3.78 -8.11 20.44
N GLY A 536 5.11 -8.26 20.29
CA GLY A 536 5.78 -8.51 19.00
C GLY A 536 6.45 -7.22 18.48
N ASP A 537 6.96 -7.24 17.24
CA ASP A 537 7.54 -6.07 16.56
C ASP A 537 6.49 -5.16 15.90
N SER A 538 5.19 -5.35 16.18
CA SER A 538 4.10 -4.55 15.61
C SER A 538 3.81 -3.29 16.41
N TRP A 539 3.80 -2.15 15.71
CA TRP A 539 3.43 -0.84 16.24
C TRP A 539 2.10 -0.38 15.66
N THR A 540 1.28 0.28 16.47
CA THR A 540 0.06 0.96 16.02
C THR A 540 0.13 2.44 16.37
N THR A 541 -0.34 3.32 15.49
CA THR A 541 -0.39 4.77 15.71
C THR A 541 -1.78 5.21 16.20
N ASP A 542 -1.83 5.82 17.39
CA ASP A 542 -3.01 6.47 17.95
C ASP A 542 -2.78 8.00 17.93
N ASN A 543 -3.73 8.81 17.46
CA ASN A 543 -3.60 10.27 17.53
C ASN A 543 -4.46 10.83 18.66
N VAL A 544 -3.97 11.80 19.42
CA VAL A 544 -4.70 12.58 20.44
C VAL A 544 -4.55 14.07 20.16
N SER A 545 -5.45 14.90 20.67
CA SER A 545 -5.36 16.35 20.49
C SER A 545 -5.94 17.12 21.66
N ALA A 546 -5.44 18.32 21.87
CA ALA A 546 -5.94 19.30 22.83
C ALA A 546 -5.83 20.72 22.24
N THR A 547 -6.55 21.68 22.81
CA THR A 547 -6.40 23.11 22.46
C THR A 547 -5.86 23.85 23.66
N THR A 548 -4.93 24.79 23.44
CA THR A 548 -4.37 25.55 24.55
C THR A 548 -5.35 26.54 25.16
N ASP A 549 -5.30 26.66 26.49
CA ASP A 549 -6.00 27.67 27.26
C ASP A 549 -5.32 29.06 27.19
N LYS A 550 -5.86 30.03 27.94
CA LYS A 550 -5.34 31.41 28.02
C LYS A 550 -3.88 31.50 28.47
N ASP A 551 -3.42 30.52 29.25
CA ASP A 551 -2.05 30.41 29.75
C ASP A 551 -1.14 29.59 28.81
N GLY A 552 -1.65 29.24 27.63
CA GLY A 552 -0.98 28.43 26.63
C GLY A 552 -0.87 26.96 27.01
N ARG A 553 -1.56 26.50 28.07
CA ARG A 553 -1.43 25.11 28.56
C ARG A 553 -2.39 24.19 27.82
N TYR A 554 -1.95 22.95 27.58
CA TYR A 554 -2.76 21.89 27.01
C TYR A 554 -2.55 20.58 27.76
N THR A 555 -3.55 19.69 27.70
CA THR A 555 -3.46 18.34 28.26
C THR A 555 -3.98 17.33 27.24
N LEU A 556 -3.07 16.48 26.74
CA LEU A 556 -3.40 15.32 25.93
C LEU A 556 -3.85 14.18 26.86
N THR A 557 -5.06 13.66 26.66
CA THR A 557 -5.66 12.61 27.49
C THR A 557 -5.83 11.32 26.68
N ARG A 558 -6.24 10.23 27.36
CA ARG A 558 -6.43 8.89 26.75
C ARG A 558 -5.13 8.30 26.21
N LEU A 559 -4.03 8.55 26.92
CA LEU A 559 -2.74 7.92 26.63
C LEU A 559 -2.73 6.54 27.27
N ARG A 560 -2.24 5.55 26.53
CA ARG A 560 -1.90 4.23 27.10
C ARG A 560 -0.56 4.36 27.83
N GLY A 561 -0.22 3.44 28.74
CA GLY A 561 1.15 3.35 29.30
C GLY A 561 2.21 3.07 28.20
N THR A 562 3.49 2.89 28.55
CA THR A 562 4.64 2.66 27.61
C THR A 562 4.38 2.92 26.12
N PHE A 563 4.41 4.19 25.75
CA PHE A 563 4.16 4.69 24.40
C PHE A 563 5.39 5.45 23.86
N GLU A 564 5.48 5.74 22.57
CA GLU A 564 6.25 6.90 22.12
C GLU A 564 5.27 7.99 21.73
N LEU A 565 5.52 9.23 22.14
CA LEU A 565 4.66 10.37 21.84
C LEU A 565 5.46 11.36 21.01
N LYS A 566 4.91 11.75 19.86
CA LYS A 566 5.35 12.90 19.08
C LYS A 566 4.29 13.98 19.22
N VAL A 567 4.68 15.17 19.67
CA VAL A 567 3.74 16.28 19.87
C VAL A 567 3.99 17.38 18.86
N ALA A 568 3.00 17.69 18.03
CA ALA A 568 2.98 18.81 17.10
C ALA A 568 1.87 19.79 17.47
N GLY A 569 1.89 20.99 16.89
CA GLY A 569 0.74 21.88 17.01
C GLY A 569 0.50 22.67 15.74
N LYS A 570 -0.69 23.26 15.65
CA LYS A 570 -1.12 24.09 14.54
C LYS A 570 -1.97 25.25 15.06
N LYS A 571 -1.70 26.45 14.54
CA LYS A 571 -2.52 27.64 14.76
C LYS A 571 -2.48 28.55 13.54
N ASN A 572 -3.64 28.99 13.07
CA ASN A 572 -3.73 29.91 11.95
C ASN A 572 -3.07 31.26 12.29
N GLY A 573 -2.31 31.82 11.35
CA GLY A 573 -1.56 33.07 11.56
C GLY A 573 -0.29 32.92 12.42
N PHE A 574 0.08 31.70 12.78
CA PHE A 574 1.32 31.39 13.47
C PHE A 574 2.03 30.23 12.74
N GLU A 575 3.34 30.15 12.91
CA GLU A 575 4.17 29.07 12.41
C GLU A 575 4.87 28.38 13.58
N PHE A 576 4.84 27.05 13.57
CA PHE A 576 5.56 26.27 14.57
C PHE A 576 7.07 26.44 14.34
N GLN A 577 7.82 26.78 15.38
CA GLN A 577 9.26 27.02 15.33
C GLN A 577 10.06 25.86 15.94
N SER A 578 9.75 25.45 17.17
CA SER A 578 10.54 24.45 17.91
C SER A 578 9.77 23.88 19.11
N GLY A 579 10.28 22.81 19.72
CA GLY A 579 9.66 22.19 20.90
C GLY A 579 8.93 20.88 20.63
N GLY A 580 8.15 20.40 21.61
CA GLY A 580 7.47 19.11 21.52
C GLY A 580 8.34 17.89 21.82
N LYS A 581 9.55 18.10 22.36
CA LYS A 581 10.43 17.00 22.78
C LYS A 581 9.86 16.34 24.01
N VAL A 582 9.58 15.04 23.90
CA VAL A 582 9.07 14.23 25.00
C VAL A 582 10.24 13.68 25.81
N SER A 583 10.23 13.91 27.13
CA SER A 583 11.23 13.40 28.07
C SER A 583 10.54 12.60 29.17
N ARG A 584 11.13 11.46 29.54
CA ARG A 584 10.64 10.59 30.62
C ARG A 584 11.62 10.57 31.77
N LYS A 585 11.14 10.81 32.98
CA LYS A 585 11.91 10.65 34.23
C LYS A 585 10.99 10.10 35.30
N ASP A 586 11.35 8.96 35.90
CA ASP A 586 10.63 8.33 37.01
C ASP A 586 9.10 8.22 36.74
N ASP A 587 8.72 7.68 35.58
CA ASP A 587 7.34 7.58 35.05
C ASP A 587 6.59 8.89 34.75
N ALA A 588 7.18 10.05 35.05
CA ALA A 588 6.64 11.35 34.63
C ALA A 588 7.05 11.66 33.18
N VAL A 589 6.06 11.92 32.34
CA VAL A 589 6.25 12.35 30.95
C VAL A 589 6.12 13.88 30.89
N SER A 590 7.14 14.54 30.37
CA SER A 590 7.14 15.99 30.13
C SER A 590 7.32 16.29 28.64
N VAL A 591 6.69 17.35 28.18
CA VAL A 591 6.84 17.85 26.81
C VAL A 591 7.44 19.24 26.89
N SER A 592 8.56 19.45 26.20
CA SER A 592 9.15 20.78 26.11
C SER A 592 8.17 21.75 25.44
N ASP A 593 8.13 22.99 25.89
CA ASP A 593 7.27 24.04 25.34
C ASP A 593 7.31 24.07 23.82
N LEU A 594 6.13 24.12 23.20
CA LEU A 594 5.99 24.34 21.77
C LEU A 594 6.11 25.84 21.51
N VAL A 595 7.02 26.24 20.64
CA VAL A 595 7.26 27.65 20.29
C VAL A 595 6.59 27.96 18.97
N PHE A 596 5.72 28.97 18.94
CA PHE A 596 5.03 29.46 17.76
C PHE A 596 5.40 30.91 17.47
N VAL A 597 5.77 31.20 16.23
CA VAL A 597 6.04 32.58 15.78
C VAL A 597 4.86 33.13 15.01
N PRO A 598 4.45 34.39 15.24
CA PRO A 598 3.39 35.00 14.46
C PRO A 598 3.83 35.19 13.00
N LEU A 599 2.88 34.99 12.09
CA LEU A 599 3.05 35.23 10.66
C LEU A 599 2.64 36.67 10.34
N GLY A 600 3.61 37.58 10.40
CA GLY A 600 3.38 39.02 10.17
C GLY A 600 4.45 39.73 9.35
N GLY A 601 5.57 39.07 9.07
CA GLY A 601 6.66 39.65 8.29
C GLY A 601 6.27 39.85 6.84
N ALA A 602 6.68 40.97 6.26
CA ALA A 602 6.67 41.19 4.83
C ALA A 602 8.08 41.49 4.36
N ILE A 603 8.47 40.89 3.25
CA ILE A 603 9.73 41.18 2.56
C ILE A 603 9.36 41.60 1.14
N GLU A 604 9.79 42.78 0.74
CA GLU A 604 9.66 43.26 -0.62
C GLU A 604 11.04 43.65 -1.17
N GLY A 605 11.14 43.72 -2.50
CA GLY A 605 12.42 44.02 -3.13
C GLY A 605 12.37 43.95 -4.64
N THR A 606 13.53 44.10 -5.24
CA THR A 606 13.74 44.01 -6.69
C THR A 606 14.71 42.90 -7.04
N THR A 607 14.48 42.30 -8.20
CA THR A 607 15.42 41.39 -8.87
C THR A 607 15.14 41.46 -10.38
N GLN A 608 15.68 40.52 -11.17
CA GLN A 608 15.39 40.46 -12.60
C GLN A 608 13.91 40.13 -12.85
N ALA A 609 13.28 40.84 -13.78
CA ALA A 609 11.87 40.64 -14.16
C ALA A 609 11.57 39.17 -14.48
N GLY A 610 10.50 38.63 -13.90
CA GLY A 610 10.07 37.24 -14.08
C GLY A 610 10.89 36.19 -13.33
N ALA A 611 11.90 36.57 -12.52
CA ALA A 611 12.61 35.62 -11.66
C ALA A 611 11.66 34.95 -10.66
N GLN A 612 11.88 33.66 -10.39
CA GLN A 612 11.17 32.94 -9.33
C GLN A 612 11.91 33.12 -8.03
N LEU A 613 11.16 33.34 -6.94
CA LEU A 613 11.74 33.55 -5.62
C LEU A 613 11.16 32.58 -4.62
N VAL A 614 12.00 32.18 -3.67
CA VAL A 614 11.64 31.34 -2.53
C VAL A 614 12.11 32.00 -1.25
N VAL A 615 11.24 32.02 -0.24
CA VAL A 615 11.62 32.36 1.14
C VAL A 615 10.79 31.52 2.10
N ALA A 616 11.44 30.93 3.11
CA ALA A 616 10.77 30.06 4.09
C ALA A 616 9.82 29.03 3.44
N GLY A 617 10.24 28.39 2.34
CA GLY A 617 9.45 27.39 1.62
C GLY A 617 8.18 27.93 0.93
N ARG A 618 8.06 29.25 0.75
CA ARG A 618 7.00 29.90 -0.03
C ARG A 618 7.55 30.48 -1.30
N GLU A 619 6.75 30.48 -2.36
CA GLU A 619 7.16 30.92 -3.69
C GLU A 619 6.42 32.19 -4.12
N THR A 620 7.10 33.03 -4.90
CA THR A 620 6.49 34.10 -5.69
C THR A 620 7.28 34.31 -6.98
N ARG A 621 6.82 35.23 -7.85
CA ARG A 621 7.54 35.64 -9.05
C ARG A 621 7.65 37.15 -9.09
N ALA A 622 8.83 37.65 -9.48
CA ALA A 622 9.01 39.07 -9.75
C ALA A 622 8.16 39.50 -10.95
N ASP A 623 7.52 40.66 -10.84
CA ASP A 623 6.70 41.21 -11.90
C ASP A 623 7.55 41.72 -13.09
N ALA A 624 6.90 42.36 -14.08
CA ALA A 624 7.57 42.89 -15.26
C ALA A 624 8.58 44.01 -14.94
N SER A 625 8.45 44.69 -13.80
CA SER A 625 9.39 45.69 -13.31
C SER A 625 10.51 45.11 -12.44
N GLY A 626 10.47 43.79 -12.17
CA GLY A 626 11.42 43.13 -11.28
C GLY A 626 11.05 43.19 -9.80
N HIS A 627 9.91 43.79 -9.45
CA HIS A 627 9.48 43.91 -8.07
C HIS A 627 8.83 42.62 -7.57
N PHE A 628 9.06 42.26 -6.32
CA PHE A 628 8.45 41.11 -5.65
C PHE A 628 8.03 41.45 -4.22
N LYS A 629 7.04 40.70 -3.72
CA LYS A 629 6.58 40.81 -2.33
C LYS A 629 6.19 39.46 -1.77
N PHE A 630 6.66 39.21 -0.55
CA PHE A 630 6.18 38.14 0.32
C PHE A 630 5.44 38.75 1.52
N ALA A 631 4.36 38.10 1.92
CA ALA A 631 3.56 38.48 3.09
C ALA A 631 3.37 37.29 4.02
N ALA A 632 2.98 37.59 5.26
CA ALA A 632 2.71 36.62 6.32
C ALA A 632 3.90 35.68 6.60
N LEU A 633 5.14 36.17 6.48
CA LEU A 633 6.34 35.39 6.78
C LEU A 633 6.55 35.24 8.29
N PRO A 634 7.14 34.13 8.75
CA PRO A 634 7.55 33.98 10.15
C PRO A 634 8.56 35.05 10.52
N SER A 635 8.43 35.63 11.71
CA SER A 635 9.36 36.63 12.24
C SER A 635 10.77 36.02 12.42
N GLY A 636 11.78 36.62 11.79
CA GLY A 636 13.18 36.16 11.83
C GLY A 636 13.98 36.55 10.58
N GLN A 637 15.28 36.26 10.56
CA GLN A 637 16.10 36.40 9.35
C GLN A 637 15.74 35.28 8.37
N ASN A 638 15.00 35.61 7.31
CA ASN A 638 14.64 34.67 6.25
C ASN A 638 15.43 35.00 4.99
N THR A 639 16.32 34.10 4.54
CA THR A 639 17.03 34.30 3.26
C THR A 639 16.06 34.17 2.10
N VAL A 640 16.02 35.17 1.23
CA VAL A 640 15.29 35.11 -0.03
C VAL A 640 16.23 34.59 -1.10
N PHE A 641 15.83 33.51 -1.76
CA PHE A 641 16.52 32.93 -2.89
C PHE A 641 15.77 33.29 -4.17
N ALA A 642 16.49 33.57 -5.24
CA ALA A 642 15.92 33.90 -6.53
C ALA A 642 16.65 33.15 -7.65
N ALA A 643 15.90 32.67 -8.62
CA ALA A 643 16.45 32.03 -9.81
C ALA A 643 15.71 32.47 -11.08
N LYS A 644 16.48 32.67 -12.14
CA LYS A 644 15.96 32.90 -13.49
C LYS A 644 16.95 32.32 -14.49
N ASP A 645 16.45 31.57 -15.47
CA ASP A 645 17.28 30.87 -16.44
C ASP A 645 18.36 30.05 -15.70
N ASN A 646 19.64 30.25 -15.99
CA ASN A 646 20.74 29.61 -15.26
C ASN A 646 21.37 30.50 -14.18
N ALA A 647 20.74 31.63 -13.83
CA ALA A 647 21.27 32.55 -12.84
C ALA A 647 20.55 32.40 -11.49
N PHE A 648 21.32 32.42 -10.41
CA PHE A 648 20.86 32.30 -9.03
C PHE A 648 21.39 33.46 -8.19
N GLY A 649 20.63 33.86 -7.18
CA GLY A 649 21.04 34.86 -6.21
C GLY A 649 20.33 34.67 -4.89
N SER A 650 20.90 35.20 -3.82
CA SER A 650 20.28 35.19 -2.50
C SER A 650 20.57 36.48 -1.75
N ALA A 651 19.68 36.85 -0.83
CA ALA A 651 19.92 37.94 0.11
C ALA A 651 19.28 37.61 1.47
N PRO A 652 19.93 37.97 2.59
CA PRO A 652 19.32 37.83 3.91
C PRO A 652 18.09 38.72 4.02
N GLY A 653 17.04 38.25 4.69
CA GLY A 653 15.76 38.96 4.78
C GLY A 653 15.88 40.33 5.45
N ALA A 654 15.66 41.38 4.68
CA ALA A 654 15.48 42.77 5.14
C ALA A 654 14.17 43.33 4.54
N ALA A 655 13.67 44.43 5.09
CA ALA A 655 12.40 45.03 4.64
C ALA A 655 12.41 45.40 3.14
N LYS A 656 13.57 45.78 2.59
CA LYS A 656 13.80 46.04 1.16
C LYS A 656 15.07 45.36 0.69
N LEU A 657 14.99 44.61 -0.41
CA LEU A 657 16.11 43.86 -0.99
C LEU A 657 16.36 44.23 -2.45
N ASP A 658 17.61 44.12 -2.88
CA ASP A 658 18.00 44.07 -4.28
C ASP A 658 18.82 42.80 -4.52
N ILE A 659 18.23 41.80 -5.21
CA ILE A 659 18.85 40.49 -5.40
C ILE A 659 19.45 40.42 -6.81
N LYS A 660 20.78 40.45 -6.87
CA LYS A 660 21.54 40.26 -8.10
C LYS A 660 21.68 38.77 -8.41
N LEU A 661 21.26 38.38 -9.61
CA LEU A 661 21.42 37.01 -10.10
C LEU A 661 22.76 36.85 -10.82
N GLN A 662 23.50 35.80 -10.47
CA GLN A 662 24.75 35.42 -11.13
C GLN A 662 24.61 34.04 -11.77
N PRO A 663 25.24 33.77 -12.92
CA PRO A 663 25.25 32.44 -13.51
C PRO A 663 25.70 31.38 -12.50
N LEU A 664 24.87 30.35 -12.30
CA LEU A 664 25.20 29.16 -11.53
C LEU A 664 25.48 28.04 -12.52
N LEU A 665 26.64 27.39 -12.36
CA LEU A 665 27.02 26.22 -13.16
C LEU A 665 26.74 24.95 -12.35
N PRO A 666 26.55 23.80 -13.02
CA PRO A 666 26.49 22.52 -12.34
C PRO A 666 27.75 22.29 -11.49
N GLN A 667 27.62 21.63 -10.34
CA GLN A 667 28.75 21.39 -9.45
C GLN A 667 29.85 20.59 -10.16
N GLY A 668 31.03 21.19 -10.33
CA GLY A 668 32.24 20.55 -10.84
C GLY A 668 32.97 19.72 -9.79
N GLN A 669 34.13 19.16 -10.14
CA GLN A 669 35.03 18.56 -9.14
C GLN A 669 35.59 19.64 -8.21
N ASP A 670 35.58 19.36 -6.91
CA ASP A 670 36.26 20.18 -5.90
C ASP A 670 37.04 19.28 -4.95
N LYS A 671 38.23 18.89 -5.41
CA LYS A 671 39.10 17.96 -4.69
C LYS A 671 39.60 18.56 -3.39
N ALA A 672 39.90 19.86 -3.36
CA ALA A 672 40.40 20.53 -2.17
C ALA A 672 39.34 20.57 -1.07
N PHE A 673 38.09 20.91 -1.40
CA PHE A 673 36.98 20.84 -0.45
C PHE A 673 36.70 19.41 0.02
N ALA A 674 36.75 18.43 -0.90
CA ALA A 674 36.61 17.02 -0.56
C ALA A 674 37.70 16.55 0.43
N GLU A 675 38.96 16.88 0.16
CA GLU A 675 40.10 16.57 1.03
C GLU A 675 39.98 17.24 2.40
N GLN A 676 39.50 18.48 2.45
CA GLN A 676 39.23 19.19 3.69
C GLN A 676 38.13 18.49 4.51
N LEU A 677 37.01 18.11 3.89
CA LEU A 677 35.96 17.31 4.53
C LEU A 677 36.50 15.98 5.03
N TRP A 678 37.33 15.31 4.22
CA TRP A 678 37.98 14.06 4.60
C TRP A 678 38.93 14.21 5.79
N ALA A 679 39.70 15.29 5.85
CA ALA A 679 40.59 15.57 6.97
C ALA A 679 39.80 15.79 8.28
N GLN A 680 38.63 16.43 8.22
CA GLN A 680 37.74 16.61 9.38
C GLN A 680 37.17 15.28 9.91
N LEU A 681 37.09 14.25 9.07
CA LEU A 681 36.55 12.92 9.40
C LEU A 681 37.58 11.92 9.94
N LYS A 682 38.89 12.25 9.89
CA LYS A 682 39.99 11.37 10.38
C LYS A 682 40.05 11.21 11.91
N GLN A 683 39.07 11.71 12.67
CA GLN A 683 38.92 11.40 14.10
C GLN A 683 37.99 10.18 14.27
N PRO A 684 38.39 9.16 15.06
CA PRO A 684 37.77 7.84 14.99
C PRO A 684 36.38 7.86 15.63
N THR A 685 35.34 7.86 14.80
CA THR A 685 33.99 7.52 15.22
C THR A 685 33.44 6.40 14.34
N GLY A 686 33.65 5.17 14.81
CA GLY A 686 32.93 3.97 14.33
C GLY A 686 33.65 3.13 13.25
N GLN A 687 33.62 1.81 13.44
CA GLN A 687 34.10 0.80 12.47
C GLN A 687 33.46 0.93 11.07
N ARG A 688 32.27 1.54 10.98
CA ARG A 688 31.53 1.75 9.73
C ARG A 688 32.20 2.78 8.82
N ALA A 689 32.77 3.85 9.38
CA ALA A 689 33.49 4.87 8.60
C ALA A 689 34.76 4.29 7.95
N LEU A 690 35.48 3.39 8.63
CA LEU A 690 36.69 2.74 8.13
C LEU A 690 36.44 1.85 6.90
N LYS A 691 35.38 1.02 6.92
CA LYS A 691 35.06 0.13 5.78
C LYS A 691 34.75 0.93 4.51
N THR A 692 33.95 1.98 4.64
CA THR A 692 33.61 2.87 3.51
C THR A 692 34.75 3.78 3.06
N LEU A 693 35.79 3.97 3.89
CA LEU A 693 37.03 4.68 3.55
C LEU A 693 37.99 3.82 2.70
N GLN A 694 38.05 2.50 2.96
CA GLN A 694 38.94 1.57 2.23
C GLN A 694 38.50 1.34 0.78
N GLU A 695 37.21 1.44 0.47
CA GLU A 695 36.67 1.21 -0.87
C GLU A 695 36.93 2.36 -1.87
N TRP A 696 37.45 3.52 -1.43
CA TRP A 696 37.39 4.78 -2.20
C TRP A 696 38.71 5.57 -2.33
N GLN A 697 39.84 5.04 -1.86
CA GLN A 697 41.12 5.68 -2.15
C GLN A 697 41.46 5.43 -3.62
N THR A 698 41.25 6.45 -4.46
CA THR A 698 41.54 6.52 -5.91
C THR A 698 40.66 5.64 -6.83
N PRO A 699 40.48 6.02 -8.13
CA PRO A 699 39.94 5.07 -9.11
C PRO A 699 40.76 3.79 -9.02
N PRO A 700 40.13 2.60 -8.94
CA PRO A 700 40.85 1.38 -8.65
C PRO A 700 41.96 1.19 -9.69
N ASN A 701 43.18 1.47 -9.25
CA ASN A 701 44.36 1.19 -10.01
C ASN A 701 44.84 -0.13 -9.44
N PHE A 702 44.44 -1.20 -10.14
CA PHE A 702 44.72 -2.57 -9.72
C PHE A 702 46.17 -2.73 -9.25
N GLU A 703 47.13 -2.12 -9.96
CA GLU A 703 48.54 -2.18 -9.59
C GLU A 703 48.91 -1.43 -8.32
N ALA A 704 48.47 -0.18 -8.21
CA ALA A 704 48.79 0.65 -7.06
C ALA A 704 48.14 0.08 -5.80
N ASP A 705 46.87 -0.36 -5.91
CA ASP A 705 46.09 -0.92 -4.83
C ASP A 705 46.66 -2.26 -4.38
N MET A 706 46.98 -3.15 -5.32
CA MET A 706 47.57 -4.46 -5.02
C MET A 706 48.94 -4.30 -4.35
N LYS A 707 49.78 -3.40 -4.87
CA LYS A 707 51.09 -3.12 -4.27
C LYS A 707 50.97 -2.55 -2.85
N ALA A 708 50.02 -1.64 -2.62
CA ALA A 708 49.77 -1.07 -1.30
C ALA A 708 49.25 -2.12 -0.31
N ALA A 709 48.31 -2.97 -0.75
CA ALA A 709 47.74 -4.04 0.08
C ALA A 709 48.80 -5.11 0.43
N LEU A 710 49.65 -5.48 -0.53
CA LEU A 710 50.80 -6.35 -0.32
C LEU A 710 51.81 -5.77 0.68
N ALA A 711 52.13 -4.48 0.55
CA ALA A 711 53.02 -3.79 1.48
C ALA A 711 52.45 -3.71 2.91
N ALA A 712 51.13 -3.57 3.03
CA ALA A 712 50.42 -3.53 4.32
C ALA A 712 50.17 -4.92 4.93
N GLY A 713 50.31 -6.00 4.14
CA GLY A 713 49.94 -7.36 4.56
C GLY A 713 48.44 -7.55 4.81
N ASP A 714 47.57 -6.73 4.19
CA ASP A 714 46.12 -6.76 4.41
C ASP A 714 45.45 -7.80 3.49
N ILE A 715 45.40 -9.04 3.98
CA ILE A 715 44.89 -10.20 3.23
C ILE A 715 43.43 -10.06 2.77
N ASN A 716 42.56 -9.36 3.52
CA ASN A 716 41.16 -9.18 3.12
C ASN A 716 41.05 -8.18 1.96
N THR A 717 41.88 -7.14 1.99
CA THR A 717 41.94 -6.16 0.90
C THR A 717 42.54 -6.78 -0.36
N ILE A 718 43.55 -7.64 -0.22
CA ILE A 718 44.14 -8.41 -1.33
C ILE A 718 43.08 -9.29 -2.02
N GLU A 719 42.31 -10.07 -1.26
CA GLU A 719 41.20 -10.90 -1.80
C GLU A 719 40.20 -10.04 -2.59
N ASN A 720 39.77 -8.91 -2.03
CA ASN A 720 38.82 -8.01 -2.68
C ASN A 720 39.39 -7.32 -3.93
N ILE A 721 40.69 -7.01 -3.98
CA ILE A 721 41.33 -6.48 -5.20
C ILE A 721 41.42 -7.57 -6.26
N ALA A 722 41.81 -8.79 -5.90
CA ALA A 722 41.96 -9.91 -6.83
C ALA A 722 40.64 -10.24 -7.55
N GLU A 723 39.50 -10.18 -6.86
CA GLU A 723 38.17 -10.39 -7.46
C GLU A 723 37.79 -9.34 -8.53
N ARG A 724 38.42 -8.16 -8.50
CA ARG A 724 38.15 -7.05 -9.43
C ARG A 724 39.05 -7.08 -10.68
N TRP A 725 39.92 -8.08 -10.81
CA TRP A 725 40.82 -8.18 -11.95
C TRP A 725 40.06 -8.19 -13.28
N LYS A 726 40.54 -7.40 -14.25
CA LYS A 726 40.00 -7.34 -15.61
C LYS A 726 41.10 -7.52 -16.65
N LYS A 727 40.69 -7.90 -17.85
CA LYS A 727 41.57 -8.04 -19.01
C LYS A 727 42.26 -6.69 -19.30
N GLY A 728 43.56 -6.60 -19.01
CA GLY A 728 44.36 -5.38 -19.10
C GLY A 728 45.20 -5.09 -17.85
N ASP A 729 44.82 -5.65 -16.71
CA ASP A 729 45.59 -5.55 -15.45
C ASP A 729 46.72 -6.60 -15.38
N SER A 730 47.76 -6.40 -14.56
CA SER A 730 48.90 -7.33 -14.49
C SER A 730 48.50 -8.68 -13.90
N LEU A 731 48.76 -9.74 -14.68
CA LEU A 731 48.65 -11.11 -14.19
C LEU A 731 49.71 -11.43 -13.13
N GLU A 732 50.88 -10.76 -13.18
CA GLU A 732 51.96 -10.95 -12.21
C GLU A 732 51.55 -10.39 -10.84
N SER A 733 50.96 -9.21 -10.80
CA SER A 733 50.49 -8.59 -9.55
C SER A 733 49.29 -9.34 -8.96
N LEU A 734 48.41 -9.87 -9.81
CA LEU A 734 47.35 -10.78 -9.35
C LEU A 734 47.94 -12.02 -8.67
N ARG A 735 48.95 -12.66 -9.29
CA ARG A 735 49.64 -13.82 -8.72
C ARG A 735 50.33 -13.48 -7.40
N ALA A 736 51.08 -12.39 -7.36
CA ALA A 736 51.74 -11.93 -6.13
C ALA A 736 50.73 -11.67 -4.99
N GLY A 737 49.56 -11.11 -5.32
CA GLY A 737 48.43 -10.96 -4.40
C GLY A 737 47.96 -12.30 -3.84
N ILE A 738 47.65 -13.24 -4.73
CA ILE A 738 47.17 -14.58 -4.34
C ILE A 738 48.22 -15.31 -3.49
N ASP A 739 49.50 -15.30 -3.90
CA ASP A 739 50.62 -15.94 -3.19
C ASP A 739 50.80 -15.40 -1.76
N ALA A 740 50.35 -14.17 -1.48
CA ALA A 740 50.38 -13.58 -0.14
C ALA A 740 49.29 -14.13 0.80
N LEU A 741 48.28 -14.82 0.28
CA LEU A 741 47.20 -15.43 1.05
C LEU A 741 47.68 -16.74 1.70
N LYS A 742 48.20 -16.64 2.93
CA LYS A 742 48.75 -17.79 3.66
C LYS A 742 47.73 -18.89 4.02
N PRO A 743 46.45 -18.62 4.35
CA PRO A 743 45.50 -19.69 4.64
C PRO A 743 45.16 -20.49 3.37
N PRO A 744 45.38 -21.82 3.35
CA PRO A 744 45.22 -22.63 2.14
C PRO A 744 43.83 -22.53 1.49
N GLU A 745 42.78 -22.43 2.31
CA GLU A 745 41.39 -22.36 1.82
C GLU A 745 41.09 -21.04 1.08
N ARG A 746 41.68 -19.93 1.56
CA ARG A 746 41.56 -18.60 0.96
C ARG A 746 42.42 -18.49 -0.29
N HIS A 747 43.63 -19.05 -0.26
CA HIS A 747 44.51 -19.14 -1.42
C HIS A 747 43.82 -19.90 -2.56
N ALA A 748 43.31 -21.10 -2.28
CA ALA A 748 42.62 -21.93 -3.26
C ALA A 748 41.36 -21.24 -3.81
N ASP A 749 40.54 -20.59 -2.97
CA ASP A 749 39.36 -19.84 -3.41
C ASP A 749 39.73 -18.67 -4.34
N ALA A 750 40.70 -17.85 -3.94
CA ALA A 750 41.18 -16.72 -4.75
C ALA A 750 41.77 -17.21 -6.08
N LEU A 751 42.53 -18.30 -6.07
CA LEU A 751 43.13 -18.90 -7.26
C LEU A 751 42.07 -19.47 -8.20
N LEU A 752 41.02 -20.13 -7.68
CA LEU A 752 39.88 -20.60 -8.48
C LEU A 752 39.12 -19.43 -9.12
N LYS A 753 38.86 -18.33 -8.39
CA LYS A 753 38.19 -17.13 -8.92
C LYS A 753 39.04 -16.46 -10.00
N ALA A 754 40.34 -16.32 -9.76
CA ALA A 754 41.29 -15.78 -10.72
C ALA A 754 41.39 -16.66 -11.98
N ALA A 755 41.43 -17.99 -11.82
CA ALA A 755 41.43 -18.93 -12.93
C ALA A 755 40.17 -18.82 -13.79
N LEU A 756 38.98 -18.66 -13.17
CA LEU A 756 37.72 -18.44 -13.87
C LEU A 756 37.71 -17.14 -14.68
N ALA A 757 38.28 -16.07 -14.13
CA ALA A 757 38.32 -14.74 -14.73
C ALA A 757 39.37 -14.61 -15.86
N THR A 758 40.59 -15.11 -15.62
CA THR A 758 41.73 -14.98 -16.54
C THR A 758 41.70 -15.98 -17.68
N LYS A 759 41.12 -17.18 -17.44
CA LYS A 759 41.21 -18.34 -18.34
C LYS A 759 42.67 -18.76 -18.64
N ASP A 760 43.61 -18.44 -17.76
CA ASP A 760 45.02 -18.87 -17.89
C ASP A 760 45.15 -20.36 -17.58
N ARG A 761 45.68 -21.14 -18.54
CA ARG A 761 45.71 -22.61 -18.42
C ARG A 761 46.49 -23.08 -17.20
N LYS A 762 47.67 -22.51 -16.95
CA LYS A 762 48.53 -22.90 -15.81
C LYS A 762 47.85 -22.59 -14.48
N MET A 763 47.24 -21.41 -14.37
CA MET A 763 46.46 -21.02 -13.19
C MET A 763 45.26 -21.95 -12.96
N MET A 764 44.57 -22.38 -14.03
CA MET A 764 43.48 -23.36 -13.91
C MET A 764 43.98 -24.72 -13.40
N GLU A 765 45.10 -25.21 -13.92
CA GLU A 765 45.71 -26.48 -13.48
C GLU A 765 46.14 -26.39 -12.00
N GLN A 766 46.79 -25.30 -11.59
CA GLN A 766 47.20 -25.04 -10.20
C GLN A 766 45.99 -24.92 -9.25
N ALA A 767 44.95 -24.19 -9.66
CA ALA A 767 43.73 -24.03 -8.86
C ALA A 767 43.04 -25.38 -8.58
N LEU A 768 43.00 -26.26 -9.58
CA LEU A 768 42.44 -27.61 -9.40
C LEU A 768 43.30 -28.48 -8.49
N GLU A 769 44.63 -28.41 -8.60
CA GLU A 769 45.53 -29.16 -7.72
C GLU A 769 45.39 -28.73 -6.25
N GLU A 770 45.43 -27.43 -5.99
CA GLU A 770 45.36 -26.88 -4.63
C GLU A 770 43.98 -27.03 -3.97
N SER A 771 42.91 -26.90 -4.75
CA SER A 771 41.55 -27.16 -4.23
C SER A 771 41.37 -28.63 -3.84
N GLU A 772 41.89 -29.58 -4.63
CA GLU A 772 41.86 -31.01 -4.26
C GLU A 772 42.72 -31.32 -3.04
N ALA A 773 43.87 -30.65 -2.88
CA ALA A 773 44.68 -30.76 -1.67
C ALA A 773 43.93 -30.25 -0.43
N THR A 774 43.24 -29.10 -0.57
CA THR A 774 42.40 -28.53 0.48
C THR A 774 41.24 -29.46 0.84
N PHE A 775 40.59 -30.10 -0.14
CA PHE A 775 39.51 -31.06 0.09
C PHE A 775 39.92 -32.32 0.84
N LYS A 776 41.20 -32.71 0.78
CA LYS A 776 41.73 -33.85 1.55
C LYS A 776 41.98 -33.51 3.02
N GLY A 777 42.02 -32.23 3.39
CA GLY A 777 42.12 -31.77 4.78
C GLY A 777 40.84 -32.00 5.57
N GLN A 778 40.97 -32.34 6.86
CA GLN A 778 39.83 -32.67 7.74
C GLN A 778 39.09 -31.44 8.34
N THR A 779 39.58 -30.21 8.13
CA THR A 779 39.14 -29.01 8.88
C THR A 779 38.44 -27.93 8.06
N THR A 780 38.19 -28.13 6.77
CA THR A 780 37.63 -27.08 5.91
C THR A 780 36.15 -26.84 6.17
N SER A 781 35.81 -25.60 6.49
CA SER A 781 34.43 -25.15 6.69
C SER A 781 33.60 -25.35 5.42
N LEU A 782 32.33 -25.75 5.59
CA LEU A 782 31.35 -25.88 4.52
C LEU A 782 31.31 -24.63 3.61
N TYR A 783 31.47 -23.45 4.22
CA TYR A 783 31.48 -22.14 3.55
C TYR A 783 32.49 -22.04 2.40
N TRP A 784 33.67 -22.65 2.53
CA TRP A 784 34.70 -22.61 1.50
C TRP A 784 34.59 -23.80 0.55
N ARG A 785 34.36 -24.99 1.08
CA ARG A 785 34.46 -26.23 0.31
C ARG A 785 33.39 -26.35 -0.77
N GLU A 786 32.18 -25.96 -0.46
CA GLU A 786 31.04 -26.12 -1.35
C GLU A 786 31.15 -25.25 -2.63
N PRO A 787 31.31 -23.91 -2.57
CA PRO A 787 31.47 -23.09 -3.77
C PRO A 787 32.69 -23.49 -4.60
N GLN A 788 33.80 -23.90 -3.97
CA GLN A 788 35.00 -24.34 -4.66
C GLN A 788 34.75 -25.58 -5.53
N LEU A 789 33.92 -26.54 -5.09
CA LEU A 789 33.56 -27.71 -5.90
C LEU A 789 32.82 -27.33 -7.19
N TYR A 790 31.89 -26.37 -7.11
CA TYR A 790 31.18 -25.86 -8.30
C TYR A 790 32.12 -25.10 -9.25
N MET A 791 33.04 -24.31 -8.71
CA MET A 791 34.05 -23.60 -9.51
C MET A 791 35.02 -24.58 -10.19
N SER A 792 35.47 -25.61 -9.48
CA SER A 792 36.32 -26.67 -10.03
C SER A 792 35.64 -27.43 -11.16
N ALA A 793 34.32 -27.65 -11.09
CA ALA A 793 33.56 -28.26 -12.18
C ALA A 793 33.62 -27.43 -13.47
N VAL A 794 33.49 -26.10 -13.35
CA VAL A 794 33.62 -25.18 -14.49
C VAL A 794 35.04 -25.20 -15.07
N LEU A 795 36.08 -25.23 -14.24
CA LEU A 795 37.46 -25.27 -14.72
C LEU A 795 37.82 -26.61 -15.36
N ARG A 796 37.35 -27.72 -14.80
CA ARG A 796 37.51 -29.07 -15.39
C ARG A 796 36.85 -29.17 -16.75
N GLU A 797 35.63 -28.63 -16.89
CA GLU A 797 34.96 -28.56 -18.20
C GLU A 797 35.81 -27.80 -19.24
N ARG A 798 36.38 -26.66 -18.85
CA ARG A 798 37.20 -25.82 -19.72
C ARG A 798 38.53 -26.48 -20.11
N LEU A 799 39.16 -27.23 -19.20
CA LEU A 799 40.46 -27.85 -19.42
C LEU A 799 40.38 -29.20 -20.14
N ASN A 800 39.42 -30.03 -19.73
CA ASN A 800 39.39 -31.46 -20.04
C ASN A 800 38.12 -31.88 -20.81
N GLY A 801 37.18 -30.95 -21.02
CA GLY A 801 35.96 -31.17 -21.80
C GLY A 801 34.72 -31.49 -20.93
N ALA A 802 33.58 -31.59 -21.61
CA ALA A 802 32.25 -31.70 -20.99
C ALA A 802 32.11 -32.86 -20.00
N GLU A 803 32.71 -34.02 -20.30
CA GLU A 803 32.60 -35.21 -19.45
C GLU A 803 33.26 -35.02 -18.08
N ASP A 804 34.46 -34.42 -18.02
CA ASP A 804 35.15 -34.17 -16.75
C ASP A 804 34.44 -33.07 -15.95
N GLY A 805 33.91 -32.05 -16.64
CA GLY A 805 33.03 -31.06 -16.03
C GLY A 805 31.79 -31.68 -15.39
N GLN A 806 31.13 -32.60 -16.10
CA GLN A 806 29.94 -33.28 -15.64
C GLN A 806 30.23 -34.20 -14.44
N LEU A 807 31.36 -34.91 -14.45
CA LEU A 807 31.77 -35.74 -13.32
C LEU A 807 32.00 -34.87 -12.06
N ALA A 808 32.64 -33.71 -12.25
CA ALA A 808 32.93 -32.79 -11.16
C ALA A 808 31.67 -32.10 -10.60
N ILE A 809 30.71 -31.69 -11.45
CA ILE A 809 29.45 -31.10 -10.95
C ILE A 809 28.63 -32.14 -10.19
N ASN A 810 28.63 -33.41 -10.62
CA ASN A 810 27.94 -34.48 -9.90
C ASN A 810 28.55 -34.69 -8.49
N ARG A 811 29.87 -34.58 -8.35
CA ARG A 811 30.55 -34.59 -7.05
C ARG A 811 30.15 -33.39 -6.18
N ALA A 812 30.04 -32.20 -6.76
CA ALA A 812 29.60 -31.01 -6.05
C ALA A 812 28.16 -31.16 -5.54
N LEU A 813 27.24 -31.63 -6.39
CA LEU A 813 25.84 -31.87 -6.06
C LEU A 813 25.68 -32.92 -4.94
N ALA A 814 26.42 -34.03 -5.02
CA ALA A 814 26.42 -35.05 -3.97
C ALA A 814 26.88 -34.48 -2.62
N TYR A 815 27.90 -33.60 -2.63
CA TYR A 815 28.37 -32.91 -1.44
C TYR A 815 27.30 -31.96 -0.86
N THR A 816 26.66 -31.15 -1.71
CA THR A 816 25.55 -30.27 -1.29
C THR A 816 24.40 -31.06 -0.68
N GLN A 817 23.98 -32.16 -1.30
CA GLN A 817 22.91 -33.01 -0.79
C GLN A 817 23.25 -33.66 0.56
N GLN A 818 24.50 -34.08 0.74
CA GLN A 818 24.96 -34.68 1.99
C GLN A 818 24.88 -33.68 3.17
N ASN A 819 25.20 -32.40 2.91
CA ASN A 819 25.29 -31.39 3.96
C ASN A 819 24.02 -30.53 4.12
N HIS A 820 23.13 -30.54 3.12
CA HIS A 820 21.83 -29.87 3.14
C HIS A 820 20.69 -30.86 2.85
N PRO A 821 20.24 -31.67 3.84
CA PRO A 821 19.23 -32.71 3.62
C PRO A 821 17.80 -32.18 3.49
N GLU A 822 17.48 -30.98 4.01
CA GLU A 822 16.12 -30.41 3.97
C GLU A 822 15.86 -29.57 2.71
N LYS A 823 14.72 -29.84 2.05
CA LYS A 823 14.34 -29.25 0.75
C LYS A 823 13.89 -27.79 0.82
N SER A 824 13.27 -27.36 1.91
CA SER A 824 12.68 -26.03 2.04
C SER A 824 12.70 -25.61 3.50
N ARG A 825 13.19 -24.41 3.79
CA ARG A 825 13.12 -23.85 5.14
C ARG A 825 11.72 -23.28 5.37
N VAL A 826 10.83 -24.10 5.90
CA VAL A 826 9.63 -23.65 6.62
C VAL A 826 9.75 -24.22 8.03
N GLU A 827 9.99 -23.31 8.98
CA GLU A 827 9.96 -23.42 10.45
C GLU A 827 11.29 -23.10 11.18
N ALA A 828 11.17 -22.23 12.20
CA ALA A 828 12.10 -21.87 13.28
C ALA A 828 13.36 -20.99 12.99
N ALA A 829 13.22 -19.71 13.34
CA ALA A 829 13.95 -18.94 14.38
C ALA A 829 15.49 -18.98 14.56
N VAL A 830 16.31 -19.67 13.75
CA VAL A 830 17.79 -19.61 13.90
C VAL A 830 18.45 -19.19 12.59
N GLN A 831 18.94 -17.95 12.48
CA GLN A 831 19.47 -17.32 11.26
C GLN A 831 20.67 -18.01 10.57
N THR A 832 21.10 -19.22 10.99
CA THR A 832 22.39 -19.81 10.57
C THR A 832 22.32 -21.07 9.70
N GLN A 833 21.14 -21.64 9.40
CA GLN A 833 21.03 -22.82 8.52
C GLN A 833 20.41 -22.47 7.16
N VAL A 834 21.14 -22.79 6.08
CA VAL A 834 20.75 -22.63 4.66
C VAL A 834 20.14 -23.95 4.17
N GLY A 835 18.95 -23.90 3.55
CA GLY A 835 18.31 -25.09 2.97
C GLY A 835 18.91 -25.49 1.61
N ARG A 836 18.70 -26.75 1.18
CA ARG A 836 19.30 -27.30 -0.06
C ARG A 836 18.99 -26.47 -1.30
N ASN A 837 17.72 -26.16 -1.53
CA ASN A 837 17.29 -25.42 -2.73
C ASN A 837 17.84 -23.99 -2.73
N GLN A 838 18.01 -23.38 -1.54
CA GLN A 838 18.65 -22.08 -1.40
C GLN A 838 20.12 -22.14 -1.81
N ALA A 839 20.89 -23.09 -1.26
CA ALA A 839 22.29 -23.29 -1.60
C ALA A 839 22.48 -23.55 -3.11
N LEU A 840 21.70 -24.48 -3.68
CA LEU A 840 21.73 -24.77 -5.12
C LEU A 840 21.38 -23.56 -5.98
N SER A 841 20.42 -22.73 -5.55
CA SER A 841 20.08 -21.51 -6.27
C SER A 841 21.20 -20.47 -6.29
N ASP A 842 22.03 -20.42 -5.24
CA ASP A 842 23.19 -19.53 -5.16
C ASP A 842 24.35 -20.04 -6.04
N TYR A 843 24.50 -21.37 -6.17
CA TYR A 843 25.54 -22.00 -7.01
C TYR A 843 25.18 -22.10 -8.49
N ALA A 844 23.91 -21.95 -8.86
CA ALA A 844 23.46 -21.94 -10.26
C ALA A 844 24.24 -20.90 -11.10
N LYS A 845 24.52 -19.73 -10.53
CA LYS A 845 25.30 -18.67 -11.20
C LYS A 845 26.75 -19.07 -11.48
N ILE A 846 27.35 -19.92 -10.63
CA ILE A 846 28.69 -20.47 -10.84
C ILE A 846 28.67 -21.48 -11.98
N ALA A 847 27.76 -22.47 -11.92
CA ALA A 847 27.61 -23.49 -12.95
C ALA A 847 27.33 -22.90 -14.35
N ALA A 848 26.56 -21.81 -14.40
CA ALA A 848 26.27 -21.06 -15.63
C ALA A 848 27.50 -20.45 -16.32
N GLN A 849 28.64 -20.33 -15.64
CA GLN A 849 29.90 -19.86 -16.25
C GLN A 849 30.62 -20.94 -17.07
N GLY A 850 30.27 -22.21 -16.86
CA GLY A 850 30.84 -23.35 -17.59
C GLY A 850 30.06 -23.67 -18.84
N SER A 851 28.84 -24.19 -18.68
CA SER A 851 27.93 -24.48 -19.78
C SER A 851 26.47 -24.54 -19.33
N PRO A 852 25.51 -24.39 -20.26
CA PRO A 852 24.10 -24.65 -19.96
C PRO A 852 23.83 -26.07 -19.41
N ALA A 853 24.67 -27.06 -19.74
CA ALA A 853 24.54 -28.43 -19.23
C ALA A 853 24.91 -28.54 -17.74
N LEU A 854 25.99 -27.88 -17.31
CA LEU A 854 26.32 -27.80 -15.88
C LEU A 854 25.24 -27.06 -15.11
N LEU A 855 24.72 -25.94 -15.64
CA LEU A 855 23.59 -25.23 -15.02
C LEU A 855 22.36 -26.13 -14.92
N ARG A 856 22.03 -26.89 -15.97
CA ARG A 856 20.89 -27.82 -15.95
C ARG A 856 21.05 -28.88 -14.86
N SER A 857 22.26 -29.40 -14.68
CA SER A 857 22.57 -30.35 -13.60
C SER A 857 22.29 -29.79 -12.21
N VAL A 858 22.48 -28.48 -12.00
CA VAL A 858 22.11 -27.82 -10.74
C VAL A 858 20.60 -27.62 -10.64
N LEU A 859 19.95 -27.14 -11.70
CA LEU A 859 18.52 -26.88 -11.73
C LEU A 859 17.67 -28.15 -11.50
N ASP A 860 18.09 -29.29 -12.05
CA ASP A 860 17.38 -30.57 -11.89
C ASP A 860 17.35 -31.08 -10.43
N PHE A 861 18.17 -30.50 -9.55
CA PHE A 861 18.18 -30.81 -8.11
C PHE A 861 17.39 -29.81 -7.26
N ILE A 862 16.93 -28.71 -7.86
CA ILE A 862 16.00 -27.75 -7.26
C ILE A 862 14.58 -28.20 -7.61
N ASP A 863 13.65 -28.11 -6.67
CA ASP A 863 12.28 -28.56 -6.94
C ASP A 863 11.61 -27.70 -8.04
N ASP A 864 11.03 -28.35 -9.05
CA ASP A 864 10.37 -27.70 -10.18
C ASP A 864 9.30 -26.70 -9.74
N GLY A 865 9.30 -25.50 -10.33
CA GLY A 865 8.31 -24.47 -10.02
C GLY A 865 8.47 -23.81 -8.63
N SER A 866 9.54 -24.12 -7.89
CA SER A 866 9.84 -23.44 -6.63
C SER A 866 10.33 -21.99 -6.84
N ALA A 867 10.21 -21.18 -5.79
CA ALA A 867 10.80 -19.84 -5.71
C ALA A 867 12.31 -19.84 -6.03
N TYR A 868 13.02 -20.89 -5.60
CA TYR A 868 14.46 -21.04 -5.82
C TYR A 868 14.83 -21.36 -7.26
N THR A 869 13.99 -22.09 -8.01
CA THR A 869 14.19 -22.31 -9.45
C THR A 869 14.10 -20.99 -10.21
N ILE A 870 13.14 -20.14 -9.83
CA ILE A 870 12.95 -18.80 -10.44
C ILE A 870 14.16 -17.91 -10.16
N LYS A 871 14.65 -17.88 -8.91
CA LYS A 871 15.87 -17.14 -8.53
C LYS A 871 17.09 -17.65 -9.30
N ALA A 872 17.31 -18.97 -9.31
CA ALA A 872 18.44 -19.61 -9.98
C ALA A 872 18.48 -19.25 -11.47
N LEU A 873 17.36 -19.38 -12.17
CA LEU A 873 17.24 -19.01 -13.58
C LEU A 873 17.51 -17.51 -13.80
N ALA A 874 16.90 -16.64 -13.01
CA ALA A 874 17.03 -15.19 -13.18
C ALA A 874 18.47 -14.69 -12.99
N GLU A 875 19.22 -15.26 -12.05
CA GLU A 875 20.62 -14.90 -11.79
C GLU A 875 21.60 -15.57 -12.75
N ALA A 876 21.29 -16.78 -13.23
CA ALA A 876 22.14 -17.55 -14.14
C ALA A 876 22.04 -17.08 -15.60
N ILE A 877 20.84 -16.70 -16.08
CA ILE A 877 20.62 -16.32 -17.48
C ILE A 877 21.56 -15.18 -17.94
N PRO A 878 21.73 -14.06 -17.22
CA PRO A 878 22.67 -13.01 -17.63
C PRO A 878 24.11 -13.51 -17.72
N VAL A 879 24.51 -14.46 -16.86
CA VAL A 879 25.82 -15.10 -16.94
C VAL A 879 25.94 -15.92 -18.21
N VAL A 880 24.95 -16.76 -18.54
CA VAL A 880 24.93 -17.54 -19.79
C VAL A 880 25.00 -16.63 -21.01
N VAL A 881 24.30 -15.49 -21.02
CA VAL A 881 24.43 -14.50 -22.11
C VAL A 881 25.85 -13.95 -22.19
N LYS A 882 26.45 -13.59 -21.06
CA LYS A 882 27.81 -13.04 -20.99
C LYS A 882 28.88 -14.05 -21.44
N THR A 883 28.72 -15.34 -21.13
CA THR A 883 29.75 -16.37 -21.38
C THR A 883 29.52 -17.18 -22.66
N HIS A 884 28.27 -17.48 -23.01
CA HIS A 884 27.87 -18.38 -24.10
C HIS A 884 26.97 -17.72 -25.15
N GLY A 885 26.62 -16.45 -24.97
CA GLY A 885 25.79 -15.69 -25.90
C GLY A 885 24.29 -15.92 -25.73
N LEU A 886 23.51 -15.06 -26.39
CA LEU A 886 22.04 -15.04 -26.25
C LEU A 886 21.34 -16.32 -26.73
N ALA A 887 21.90 -17.01 -27.74
CA ALA A 887 21.32 -18.24 -28.27
C ALA A 887 21.25 -19.34 -27.19
N ALA A 888 22.32 -19.50 -26.42
CA ALA A 888 22.39 -20.47 -25.31
C ALA A 888 21.42 -20.13 -24.16
N ALA A 889 21.16 -18.84 -23.94
CA ALA A 889 20.26 -18.37 -22.88
C ALA A 889 18.77 -18.35 -23.27
N THR A 890 18.45 -18.42 -24.57
CA THR A 890 17.07 -18.27 -25.07
C THR A 890 16.12 -19.36 -24.51
N PRO A 891 16.49 -20.65 -24.47
CA PRO A 891 15.64 -21.68 -23.86
C PRO A 891 15.37 -21.42 -22.38
N LEU A 892 16.38 -20.96 -21.64
CA LEU A 892 16.28 -20.65 -20.21
C LEU A 892 15.36 -19.45 -19.93
N LEU A 893 15.38 -18.43 -20.82
CA LEU A 893 14.46 -17.30 -20.76
C LEU A 893 13.00 -17.73 -21.00
N VAL A 894 12.79 -18.69 -21.90
CA VAL A 894 11.46 -19.29 -22.13
C VAL A 894 11.02 -20.07 -20.90
N GLU A 895 11.91 -20.92 -20.36
CA GLU A 895 11.67 -21.69 -19.14
C GLU A 895 11.24 -20.79 -17.99
N LEU A 896 12.05 -19.77 -17.66
CA LEU A 896 11.76 -18.79 -16.61
C LEU A 896 10.39 -18.11 -16.79
N LYS A 897 10.05 -17.74 -18.03
CA LYS A 897 8.77 -17.09 -18.32
C LYS A 897 7.57 -18.03 -18.17
N THR A 898 7.78 -19.32 -18.40
CA THR A 898 6.75 -20.36 -18.31
C THR A 898 6.67 -21.04 -16.94
N THR A 899 7.63 -20.79 -16.05
CA THR A 899 7.60 -21.32 -14.68
C THR A 899 6.32 -20.85 -13.97
N PRO A 900 5.54 -21.77 -13.36
CA PRO A 900 4.37 -21.39 -12.57
C PRO A 900 4.73 -20.47 -11.41
N VAL A 901 3.80 -19.61 -11.01
CA VAL A 901 3.96 -18.82 -9.77
C VAL A 901 3.91 -19.79 -8.58
N PRO A 902 4.89 -19.77 -7.66
CA PRO A 902 4.91 -20.69 -6.51
C PRO A 902 3.66 -20.53 -5.63
N THR A 903 3.09 -21.64 -5.16
CA THR A 903 1.87 -21.66 -4.34
C THR A 903 2.19 -22.07 -2.89
N GLY A 904 2.67 -21.12 -2.06
CA GLY A 904 2.91 -21.33 -0.63
C GLY A 904 2.94 -20.02 0.18
N ASP A 905 2.47 -20.06 1.44
CA ASP A 905 2.23 -18.87 2.28
C ASP A 905 3.49 -18.02 2.60
N LEU A 906 4.68 -18.63 2.60
CA LEU A 906 5.95 -17.93 2.84
C LEU A 906 6.61 -17.41 1.55
N GLU A 907 6.32 -18.04 0.40
CA GLU A 907 6.90 -17.70 -0.90
C GLU A 907 6.12 -16.59 -1.63
N GLN A 908 4.83 -16.41 -1.28
CA GLN A 908 3.98 -15.35 -1.83
C GLN A 908 4.34 -13.94 -1.34
N ASN A 909 5.07 -13.81 -0.23
CA ASN A 909 5.38 -12.52 0.39
C ASN A 909 6.61 -11.80 -0.19
N TYR A 910 7.41 -12.48 -1.04
CA TYR A 910 8.60 -11.88 -1.65
C TYR A 910 8.43 -11.73 -3.16
N VAL A 911 8.34 -10.47 -3.61
CA VAL A 911 8.18 -10.08 -5.03
C VAL A 911 9.27 -10.68 -5.94
N VAL A 912 10.44 -10.97 -5.37
CA VAL A 912 11.62 -11.54 -6.06
C VAL A 912 11.35 -12.93 -6.65
N PHE A 913 10.36 -13.67 -6.13
CA PHE A 913 10.04 -15.03 -6.58
C PHE A 913 8.87 -15.11 -7.57
N ASN A 914 8.47 -13.97 -8.15
CA ASN A 914 7.51 -13.97 -9.25
C ASN A 914 8.24 -14.16 -10.61
N PRO A 915 7.87 -15.16 -11.44
CA PRO A 915 8.53 -15.42 -12.73
C PRO A 915 8.57 -14.20 -13.66
N ALA A 916 7.49 -13.39 -13.70
CA ALA A 916 7.43 -12.22 -14.56
C ALA A 916 8.37 -11.10 -14.06
N TRP A 917 8.47 -10.92 -12.75
CA TRP A 917 9.40 -9.96 -12.15
C TRP A 917 10.86 -10.40 -12.34
N ALA A 918 11.13 -11.68 -12.15
CA ALA A 918 12.44 -12.30 -12.29
C ALA A 918 12.93 -12.25 -13.76
N TYR A 919 12.03 -12.49 -14.72
CA TYR A 919 12.28 -12.26 -16.14
C TYR A 919 12.64 -10.78 -16.41
N GLY A 920 11.91 -9.84 -15.80
CA GLY A 920 12.20 -8.41 -15.90
C GLY A 920 13.57 -8.01 -15.37
N GLN A 921 14.06 -8.65 -14.31
CA GLN A 921 15.44 -8.44 -13.81
C GLN A 921 16.48 -9.01 -14.77
N ALA A 922 16.32 -10.27 -15.18
CA ALA A 922 17.26 -10.90 -16.10
C ALA A 922 17.39 -10.10 -17.41
N VAL A 923 16.28 -9.63 -17.99
CA VAL A 923 16.29 -8.80 -19.20
C VAL A 923 17.04 -7.49 -19.00
N GLN A 924 16.90 -6.83 -17.85
CA GLN A 924 17.63 -5.58 -17.57
C GLN A 924 19.16 -5.77 -17.58
N GLU A 925 19.66 -6.91 -17.10
CA GLU A 925 21.08 -7.25 -17.15
C GLU A 925 21.55 -7.73 -18.53
N ILE A 926 20.66 -8.37 -19.31
CA ILE A 926 20.97 -8.86 -20.66
C ILE A 926 21.09 -7.71 -21.67
N ILE A 927 20.24 -6.69 -21.57
CA ILE A 927 20.20 -5.59 -22.56
C ILE A 927 21.57 -4.94 -22.78
N PRO A 928 22.34 -4.55 -21.75
CA PRO A 928 23.67 -3.99 -21.96
C PRO A 928 24.68 -4.94 -22.63
N LEU A 929 24.53 -6.25 -22.44
CA LEU A 929 25.42 -7.27 -23.00
C LEU A 929 25.20 -7.46 -24.51
N ILE A 930 23.95 -7.34 -24.98
CA ILE A 930 23.59 -7.60 -26.38
C ILE A 930 23.28 -6.34 -27.18
N GLY A 931 23.01 -5.22 -26.50
CA GLY A 931 22.43 -4.01 -27.11
C GLY A 931 23.26 -3.43 -28.23
N ALA A 932 24.59 -3.39 -28.08
CA ALA A 932 25.49 -2.89 -29.12
C ALA A 932 25.59 -3.81 -30.34
N GLN A 933 25.44 -5.12 -30.14
CA GLN A 933 25.57 -6.12 -31.21
C GLN A 933 24.24 -6.38 -31.93
N ASN A 934 23.13 -6.33 -31.20
CA ASN A 934 21.80 -6.57 -31.73
C ASN A 934 20.75 -5.66 -31.05
N PRO A 935 20.69 -4.38 -31.45
CA PRO A 935 19.75 -3.41 -30.87
C PRO A 935 18.29 -3.85 -30.99
N ALA A 936 17.91 -4.44 -32.13
CA ALA A 936 16.53 -4.87 -32.38
C ALA A 936 16.10 -5.95 -31.38
N LYS A 937 16.95 -6.94 -31.11
CA LYS A 937 16.66 -7.99 -30.14
C LYS A 937 16.63 -7.48 -28.71
N ALA A 938 17.50 -6.54 -28.35
CA ALA A 938 17.47 -5.89 -27.04
C ALA A 938 16.13 -5.16 -26.79
N LEU A 939 15.63 -4.44 -27.80
CA LEU A 939 14.33 -3.78 -27.74
C LEU A 939 13.17 -4.78 -27.70
N GLU A 940 13.26 -5.87 -28.45
CA GLU A 940 12.26 -6.95 -28.42
C GLU A 940 12.14 -7.54 -26.99
N LEU A 941 13.26 -7.88 -26.35
CA LEU A 941 13.28 -8.40 -24.98
C LEU A 941 12.72 -7.36 -23.99
N ALA A 942 13.12 -6.10 -24.10
CA ALA A 942 12.60 -5.02 -23.26
C ALA A 942 11.07 -4.90 -23.35
N LYS A 943 10.50 -5.02 -24.56
CA LYS A 943 9.05 -4.99 -24.78
C LYS A 943 8.32 -6.21 -24.23
N GLN A 944 8.99 -7.36 -24.08
CA GLN A 944 8.43 -8.58 -23.51
C GLN A 944 8.35 -8.57 -21.98
N VAL A 945 9.06 -7.65 -21.31
CA VAL A 945 8.92 -7.45 -19.86
C VAL A 945 7.48 -7.04 -19.56
N ALA A 946 6.81 -7.78 -18.68
CA ALA A 946 5.40 -7.57 -18.38
C ALA A 946 5.18 -6.22 -17.68
N VAL A 947 4.08 -5.55 -18.02
CA VAL A 947 3.51 -4.49 -17.19
C VAL A 947 2.60 -5.19 -16.18
N SER A 948 3.14 -5.56 -15.03
CA SER A 948 2.37 -6.17 -13.95
C SER A 948 1.99 -5.12 -12.90
N ASP A 949 0.98 -5.43 -12.06
CA ASP A 949 0.54 -4.61 -10.92
C ASP A 949 1.67 -4.27 -9.92
N GLN A 950 2.83 -4.95 -10.03
CA GLN A 950 4.00 -4.83 -9.16
C GLN A 950 5.26 -4.33 -9.90
N GLY A 951 5.19 -3.93 -11.19
CA GLY A 951 6.42 -3.75 -12.00
C GLY A 951 6.39 -2.89 -13.28
N PRO A 952 5.54 -1.85 -13.46
CA PRO A 952 5.68 -0.97 -14.63
C PRO A 952 7.08 -0.33 -14.72
N GLU A 953 7.77 -0.16 -13.59
CA GLU A 953 9.14 0.34 -13.52
C GLU A 953 10.18 -0.57 -14.20
N GLN A 954 10.06 -1.91 -14.09
CA GLN A 954 11.05 -2.82 -14.68
C GLN A 954 11.01 -2.73 -16.21
N ARG A 955 9.81 -2.67 -16.78
CA ARG A 955 9.64 -2.45 -18.22
C ARG A 955 10.18 -1.09 -18.63
N ALA A 956 9.91 -0.04 -17.85
CA ALA A 956 10.45 1.29 -18.13
C ALA A 956 11.99 1.31 -18.14
N ARG A 957 12.63 0.70 -17.14
CA ARG A 957 14.10 0.60 -17.05
C ARG A 957 14.68 -0.22 -18.22
N ALA A 958 14.06 -1.34 -18.56
CA ALA A 958 14.46 -2.15 -19.71
C ALA A 958 14.31 -1.38 -21.03
N LEU A 959 13.18 -0.70 -21.26
CA LEU A 959 12.96 0.13 -22.45
C LEU A 959 13.97 1.27 -22.55
N ALA A 960 14.22 1.98 -21.45
CA ALA A 960 15.18 3.07 -21.41
C ALA A 960 16.63 2.59 -21.66
N SER A 961 16.99 1.42 -21.13
CA SER A 961 18.28 0.78 -21.40
C SER A 961 18.41 0.37 -22.87
N ALA A 962 17.40 -0.29 -23.44
CA ALA A 962 17.42 -0.73 -24.83
C ALA A 962 17.43 0.43 -25.83
N ALA A 963 16.73 1.53 -25.50
CA ALA A 963 16.71 2.75 -26.31
C ALA A 963 18.10 3.38 -26.47
N GLN A 964 19.04 3.14 -25.54
CA GLN A 964 20.40 3.68 -25.63
C GLN A 964 21.18 3.16 -26.84
N TYR A 965 20.80 2.01 -27.37
CA TYR A 965 21.43 1.35 -28.51
C TYR A 965 20.68 1.59 -29.83
N GLN A 966 19.60 2.37 -29.81
CA GLN A 966 18.78 2.67 -30.98
C GLN A 966 19.18 3.99 -31.64
N THR A 967 18.76 4.17 -32.89
CA THR A 967 18.84 5.49 -33.55
C THR A 967 17.94 6.50 -32.84
N PRO A 968 18.24 7.82 -32.87
CA PRO A 968 17.42 8.83 -32.20
C PRO A 968 15.93 8.78 -32.55
N ALA A 969 15.61 8.52 -33.83
CA ALA A 969 14.24 8.40 -34.32
C ALA A 969 13.46 7.24 -33.67
N ILE A 970 14.13 6.12 -33.42
CA ILE A 970 13.53 4.94 -32.77
C ILE A 970 13.54 5.12 -31.24
N ALA A 971 14.60 5.69 -30.68
CA ALA A 971 14.78 5.87 -29.24
C ALA A 971 13.75 6.85 -28.63
N ALA A 972 13.42 7.93 -29.35
CA ALA A 972 12.55 9.00 -28.83
C ALA A 972 11.16 8.52 -28.35
N PRO A 973 10.36 7.79 -29.14
CA PRO A 973 9.07 7.26 -28.66
C PRO A 973 9.23 6.26 -27.51
N ILE A 974 10.34 5.50 -27.47
CA ILE A 974 10.60 4.51 -26.41
C ILE A 974 10.89 5.22 -25.07
N TYR A 975 11.69 6.29 -25.08
CA TYR A 975 11.95 7.07 -23.87
C TYR A 975 10.68 7.75 -23.32
N ARG A 976 9.81 8.26 -24.21
CA ARG A 976 8.49 8.80 -23.79
C ARG A 976 7.61 7.75 -23.13
N GLU A 977 7.61 6.52 -23.64
CA GLU A 977 6.89 5.40 -23.02
C GLU A 977 7.50 5.04 -21.66
N ALA A 978 8.83 4.91 -21.59
CA ALA A 978 9.54 4.57 -20.35
C ALA A 978 9.27 5.59 -19.23
N VAL A 979 9.39 6.90 -19.50
CA VAL A 979 9.14 7.94 -18.49
C VAL A 979 7.68 7.97 -18.04
N LYS A 980 6.71 7.63 -18.91
CA LYS A 980 5.30 7.52 -18.51
C LYS A 980 5.06 6.36 -17.54
N LEU A 981 5.70 5.21 -17.79
CA LEU A 981 5.54 3.98 -17.00
C LEU A 981 6.28 4.03 -15.65
N ILE A 982 7.40 4.76 -15.56
CA ILE A 982 8.22 4.81 -14.35
C ILE A 982 7.67 5.80 -13.30
N ASP A 983 8.03 5.58 -12.04
CA ASP A 983 7.63 6.41 -10.90
C ASP A 983 8.27 7.82 -10.92
N ALA A 984 7.77 8.73 -10.08
CA ALA A 984 8.22 10.12 -10.02
C ALA A 984 9.71 10.27 -9.62
N HIS A 985 10.24 9.33 -8.84
CA HIS A 985 11.60 9.38 -8.33
C HIS A 985 12.63 8.93 -9.36
N SER A 986 12.27 7.94 -10.19
CA SER A 986 13.17 7.39 -11.21
C SER A 986 13.06 8.10 -12.57
N ALA A 987 11.92 8.75 -12.87
CA ALA A 987 11.70 9.47 -14.12
C ALA A 987 12.78 10.52 -14.48
N PRO A 988 13.25 11.38 -13.53
CA PRO A 988 14.24 12.40 -13.84
C PRO A 988 15.60 11.80 -14.24
N ARG A 989 15.94 10.59 -13.77
CA ARG A 989 17.16 9.89 -14.16
C ARG A 989 17.19 9.57 -15.66
N ILE A 990 16.06 9.09 -16.19
CA ILE A 990 15.92 8.81 -17.62
C ILE A 990 15.99 10.12 -18.40
N ALA A 991 15.32 11.18 -17.94
CA ALA A 991 15.36 12.49 -18.59
C ALA A 991 16.79 13.06 -18.67
N ALA A 992 17.58 12.97 -17.58
CA ALA A 992 18.98 13.38 -17.56
C ALA A 992 19.85 12.59 -18.55
N LEU A 993 19.65 11.27 -18.62
CA LEU A 993 20.38 10.42 -19.55
C LEU A 993 20.09 10.78 -21.03
N VAL A 994 18.84 11.14 -21.32
CA VAL A 994 18.43 11.56 -22.67
C VAL A 994 18.93 12.97 -22.98
N TRP A 995 18.93 13.89 -22.02
CA TRP A 995 19.39 15.27 -22.20
C TRP A 995 20.80 15.36 -22.77
N GLU A 996 21.73 14.50 -22.31
CA GLU A 996 23.11 14.45 -22.79
C GLU A 996 23.23 14.10 -24.30
N ARG A 997 22.19 13.47 -24.87
CA ARG A 997 22.17 13.00 -26.28
C ARG A 997 21.24 13.82 -27.17
N ASP A 998 20.09 14.22 -26.63
CA ASP A 998 19.06 15.03 -27.27
C ASP A 998 18.46 15.99 -26.23
N PRO A 999 18.98 17.23 -26.14
CA PRO A 999 18.50 18.22 -25.19
C PRO A 999 17.02 18.58 -25.37
N LYS A 1000 16.48 18.53 -26.61
CA LYS A 1000 15.07 18.87 -26.87
C LYS A 1000 14.15 17.81 -26.29
N LEU A 1001 14.45 16.53 -26.55
CA LEU A 1001 13.71 15.42 -25.95
C LEU A 1001 13.93 15.37 -24.44
N GLY A 1002 15.16 15.58 -23.96
CA GLY A 1002 15.46 15.66 -22.54
C GLY A 1002 14.59 16.71 -21.82
N ALA A 1003 14.43 17.91 -22.40
CA ALA A 1003 13.57 18.96 -21.87
C ALA A 1003 12.11 18.48 -21.74
N GLU A 1004 11.59 17.83 -22.78
CA GLU A 1004 10.25 17.26 -22.80
C GLU A 1004 10.07 16.23 -21.68
N LEU A 1005 11.03 15.32 -21.51
CA LEU A 1005 10.97 14.27 -20.49
C LEU A 1005 11.11 14.83 -19.07
N PHE A 1006 11.91 15.88 -18.87
CA PHE A 1006 11.99 16.57 -17.58
C PHE A 1006 10.67 17.26 -17.23
N ALA A 1007 9.92 17.80 -18.20
CA ALA A 1007 8.60 18.37 -17.94
C ALA A 1007 7.62 17.29 -17.43
N VAL A 1008 7.66 16.08 -18.00
CA VAL A 1008 6.85 14.95 -17.51
C VAL A 1008 7.28 14.50 -16.11
N ALA A 1009 8.59 14.41 -15.86
CA ALA A 1009 9.13 14.04 -14.55
C ALA A 1009 8.77 15.07 -13.46
N ARG A 1010 8.77 16.36 -13.81
CA ARG A 1010 8.32 17.44 -12.92
C ARG A 1010 6.85 17.29 -12.55
N GLN A 1011 5.98 17.06 -13.52
CA GLN A 1011 4.55 16.88 -13.26
C GLN A 1011 4.31 15.70 -12.30
N LYS A 1012 5.04 14.59 -12.49
CA LYS A 1012 4.95 13.44 -11.57
C LYS A 1012 5.38 13.80 -10.14
N ALA A 1013 6.45 14.56 -9.97
CA ALA A 1013 6.88 15.03 -8.65
C ALA A 1013 5.84 15.97 -8.01
N GLU A 1014 5.19 16.83 -8.81
CA GLU A 1014 4.10 17.70 -8.36
C GLU A 1014 2.86 16.90 -7.93
N ASP A 1015 2.45 15.91 -8.72
CA ASP A 1015 1.29 15.06 -8.43
C ASP A 1015 1.48 14.26 -7.12
N GLU A 1016 2.68 13.71 -6.91
CA GLU A 1016 3.01 12.96 -5.69
C GLU A 1016 3.08 13.86 -4.46
N ALA A 1017 3.67 15.07 -4.58
CA ALA A 1017 3.72 16.04 -3.49
C ALA A 1017 2.33 16.51 -3.02
N ASN A 1018 1.30 16.39 -3.86
CA ASN A 1018 -0.08 16.80 -3.57
C ASN A 1018 -0.99 15.64 -3.14
N GLY A 1019 -0.52 14.38 -3.14
CA GLY A 1019 -1.30 13.20 -2.75
C GLY A 1019 -1.19 12.84 -1.27
N ASP A 1020 -2.12 12.03 -0.75
CA ASP A 1020 -2.23 11.65 0.68
C ASP A 1020 -1.07 10.77 1.23
N MET A 1021 -0.12 10.34 0.38
CA MET A 1021 0.98 9.43 0.76
C MET A 1021 2.34 10.14 0.75
N HIS A 1022 2.68 10.84 1.84
CA HIS A 1022 3.88 11.69 1.95
C HIS A 1022 5.17 11.00 2.44
N TRP A 1023 5.31 9.68 2.26
CA TRP A 1023 6.43 8.95 2.88
C TRP A 1023 7.79 9.21 2.21
N ARG A 1024 7.86 9.90 1.05
CA ARG A 1024 9.12 10.22 0.33
C ARG A 1024 9.08 11.58 -0.39
N ASN A 1025 10.22 12.27 -0.46
CA ASN A 1025 10.36 13.56 -1.16
C ASN A 1025 10.77 13.36 -2.63
N ALA A 1026 9.81 13.36 -3.56
CA ALA A 1026 10.04 13.20 -5.00
C ALA A 1026 10.75 14.39 -5.67
N TRP A 1027 10.83 15.56 -5.01
CA TRP A 1027 11.55 16.72 -5.54
C TRP A 1027 13.07 16.59 -5.41
N ALA A 1028 13.56 15.88 -4.39
CA ALA A 1028 14.99 15.62 -4.23
C ALA A 1028 15.62 14.93 -5.46
N PRO A 1029 15.12 13.77 -5.94
CA PRO A 1029 15.65 13.15 -7.15
C PRO A 1029 15.43 14.01 -8.40
N PHE A 1030 14.28 14.70 -8.52
CA PHE A 1030 14.06 15.63 -9.63
C PHE A 1030 15.16 16.70 -9.71
N ALA A 1031 15.39 17.44 -8.62
CA ALA A 1031 16.37 18.51 -8.58
C ALA A 1031 17.81 17.99 -8.78
N PHE A 1032 18.14 16.83 -8.20
CA PHE A 1032 19.45 16.19 -8.37
C PHE A 1032 19.78 15.94 -9.85
N TYR A 1033 18.87 15.31 -10.59
CA TYR A 1033 19.10 15.01 -12.01
C TYR A 1033 18.95 16.26 -12.90
N TYR A 1034 18.04 17.17 -12.54
CA TYR A 1034 17.81 18.41 -13.28
C TYR A 1034 18.93 19.45 -13.11
N ALA A 1035 19.80 19.29 -12.11
CA ALA A 1035 20.94 20.18 -11.85
C ALA A 1035 21.89 20.29 -13.05
N ARG A 1036 21.97 19.25 -13.88
CA ARG A 1036 22.77 19.23 -15.12
C ARG A 1036 22.19 20.09 -16.23
N VAL A 1037 20.89 20.37 -16.16
CA VAL A 1037 20.14 21.15 -17.14
C VAL A 1037 20.03 22.59 -16.69
N ASN A 1038 19.55 22.79 -15.46
CA ASN A 1038 19.35 24.11 -14.88
C ASN A 1038 19.67 24.05 -13.37
N PRO A 1039 20.94 24.28 -12.99
CA PRO A 1039 21.36 24.22 -11.59
C PRO A 1039 20.69 25.30 -10.75
N ALA A 1040 20.39 26.48 -11.30
CA ALA A 1040 19.73 27.56 -10.57
C ALA A 1040 18.30 27.19 -10.15
N GLN A 1041 17.54 26.54 -11.04
CA GLN A 1041 16.20 26.03 -10.75
C GLN A 1041 16.24 24.85 -9.78
N SER A 1042 17.18 23.92 -9.96
CA SER A 1042 17.39 22.84 -8.99
C SER A 1042 17.72 23.37 -7.60
N ARG A 1043 18.58 24.39 -7.51
CA ARG A 1043 18.90 25.05 -6.23
C ARG A 1043 17.65 25.64 -5.59
N LEU A 1044 16.85 26.37 -6.36
CA LEU A 1044 15.64 27.02 -5.87
C LEU A 1044 14.62 26.00 -5.32
N ILE A 1045 14.42 24.88 -6.05
CA ILE A 1045 13.56 23.77 -5.61
C ILE A 1045 14.07 23.20 -4.28
N LEU A 1046 15.37 22.94 -4.17
CA LEU A 1046 15.94 22.35 -2.95
C LEU A 1046 15.84 23.27 -1.73
N GLU A 1047 16.06 24.58 -1.88
CA GLU A 1047 15.87 25.54 -0.78
C GLU A 1047 14.41 25.62 -0.33
N ARG A 1048 13.46 25.53 -1.28
CA ARG A 1048 12.03 25.48 -0.98
C ARG A 1048 11.67 24.24 -0.18
N GLU A 1049 12.06 23.07 -0.71
CA GLU A 1049 11.73 21.78 -0.10
C GLU A 1049 12.41 21.60 1.24
N TRP A 1050 13.67 22.05 1.38
CA TRP A 1050 14.37 22.09 2.65
C TRP A 1050 13.60 22.88 3.71
N SER A 1051 13.21 24.12 3.37
CA SER A 1051 12.44 24.98 4.27
C SER A 1051 11.08 24.36 4.60
N LYS A 1052 10.41 23.75 3.62
CA LYS A 1052 9.12 23.08 3.81
C LYS A 1052 9.26 21.87 4.75
N SER A 1053 10.23 20.99 4.49
CA SER A 1053 10.50 19.79 5.28
C SER A 1053 10.87 20.11 6.73
N LEU A 1054 11.64 21.17 6.99
CA LEU A 1054 11.93 21.61 8.36
C LEU A 1054 10.66 22.05 9.11
N ARG A 1055 9.74 22.77 8.46
CA ARG A 1055 8.45 23.16 9.06
C ARG A 1055 7.56 21.96 9.36
N GLU A 1056 7.59 20.97 8.49
CA GLU A 1056 6.79 19.75 8.61
C GLU A 1056 7.43 18.72 9.56
N ARG A 1057 8.59 19.04 10.16
CA ARG A 1057 9.39 18.14 11.00
C ARG A 1057 9.68 16.81 10.32
N ALA A 1058 10.02 16.89 9.04
CA ALA A 1058 10.54 15.78 8.27
C ALA A 1058 11.63 15.03 9.07
N ASP A 1059 11.61 13.71 9.00
CA ASP A 1059 12.63 12.90 9.64
C ASP A 1059 14.01 13.09 8.97
N ALA A 1060 15.03 12.50 9.59
CA ALA A 1060 16.39 12.59 9.09
C ALA A 1060 16.54 11.98 7.68
N ASP A 1061 15.70 11.01 7.30
CA ASP A 1061 15.77 10.36 5.99
C ASP A 1061 15.33 11.30 4.87
N GLN A 1062 14.20 11.98 5.07
CA GLN A 1062 13.69 12.97 4.11
C GLN A 1062 14.66 14.14 3.92
N LEU A 1063 15.23 14.64 5.02
CA LEU A 1063 16.22 15.72 4.98
C LEU A 1063 17.54 15.27 4.33
N THR A 1064 17.97 14.02 4.54
CA THR A 1064 19.18 13.43 3.94
C THR A 1064 19.10 13.45 2.41
N ALA A 1065 17.95 13.10 1.82
CA ALA A 1065 17.78 13.11 0.37
C ALA A 1065 17.93 14.53 -0.23
N LEU A 1066 17.43 15.56 0.46
CA LEU A 1066 17.56 16.96 0.04
C LEU A 1066 19.01 17.46 0.14
N VAL A 1067 19.72 17.11 1.22
CA VAL A 1067 21.15 17.42 1.39
C VAL A 1067 21.98 16.76 0.29
N ALA A 1068 21.73 15.48 0.03
CA ALA A 1068 22.37 14.74 -1.04
C ALA A 1068 22.10 15.38 -2.42
N ALA A 1069 20.86 15.76 -2.71
CA ALA A 1069 20.53 16.45 -3.94
C ALA A 1069 21.20 17.83 -4.05
N MET A 1070 21.35 18.56 -2.94
CA MET A 1070 22.05 19.85 -2.90
C MET A 1070 23.53 19.72 -3.28
N ALA A 1071 24.19 18.62 -2.91
CA ALA A 1071 25.57 18.37 -3.29
C ALA A 1071 25.79 18.34 -4.82
N ALA A 1072 24.74 18.06 -5.60
CA ALA A 1072 24.78 18.11 -7.07
C ALA A 1072 24.82 19.53 -7.66
N VAL A 1073 24.49 20.53 -6.85
CA VAL A 1073 24.35 21.93 -7.26
C VAL A 1073 25.37 22.81 -6.55
N ASP A 1074 25.55 22.62 -5.24
CA ASP A 1074 26.44 23.40 -4.38
C ASP A 1074 26.76 22.60 -3.12
N ALA A 1075 27.98 22.05 -3.08
CA ALA A 1075 28.42 21.20 -1.98
C ALA A 1075 28.69 21.96 -0.68
N HIS A 1076 29.01 23.26 -0.73
CA HIS A 1076 29.18 24.07 0.47
C HIS A 1076 27.86 24.26 1.19
N ARG A 1077 26.80 24.60 0.43
CA ARG A 1077 25.45 24.64 1.02
C ARG A 1077 25.01 23.27 1.53
N ALA A 1078 25.28 22.20 0.79
CA ALA A 1078 24.93 20.86 1.24
C ALA A 1078 25.56 20.56 2.61
N LEU A 1079 26.81 21.00 2.84
CA LEU A 1079 27.48 20.89 4.13
C LEU A 1079 26.78 21.73 5.22
N GLU A 1080 26.42 22.98 4.93
CA GLU A 1080 25.66 23.83 5.87
C GLU A 1080 24.33 23.18 6.26
N MET A 1081 23.58 22.66 5.27
CA MET A 1081 22.33 21.96 5.49
C MET A 1081 22.55 20.74 6.40
N ALA A 1082 23.54 19.90 6.08
CA ALA A 1082 23.90 18.72 6.87
C ALA A 1082 24.25 19.08 8.33
N GLN A 1083 24.96 20.20 8.55
CA GLN A 1083 25.31 20.68 9.89
C GLN A 1083 24.11 21.23 10.67
N SER A 1084 23.11 21.76 9.96
CA SER A 1084 21.88 22.32 10.56
C SER A 1084 20.78 21.28 10.81
N MET A 1085 20.97 20.01 10.43
CA MET A 1085 19.98 18.96 10.63
C MET A 1085 19.65 18.73 12.12
N PRO A 1086 18.36 18.49 12.47
CA PRO A 1086 17.98 18.14 13.83
C PRO A 1086 18.68 16.85 14.30
N LYS A 1087 19.28 16.89 15.50
CA LYS A 1087 19.85 15.69 16.14
C LYS A 1087 18.73 14.83 16.73
N ASN A 1088 18.43 13.68 16.13
CA ASN A 1088 17.39 12.76 16.60
C ASN A 1088 18.04 11.50 17.22
N GLY A 1089 18.06 11.40 18.54
CA GLY A 1089 18.54 10.21 19.28
C GLY A 1089 20.05 9.95 19.17
N ASP A 1090 20.45 8.68 19.29
CA ASP A 1090 21.84 8.19 19.24
C ASP A 1090 22.48 8.24 17.83
N ASN A 1091 21.74 8.67 16.80
CA ASN A 1091 22.20 8.67 15.42
C ASN A 1091 22.75 10.06 15.02
N ASP A 1092 24.07 10.24 15.16
CA ASP A 1092 24.78 11.39 14.58
C ASP A 1092 25.01 11.16 13.07
N TRP A 1093 24.08 11.65 12.24
CA TRP A 1093 24.12 11.53 10.77
C TRP A 1093 25.11 12.50 10.10
N GLY A 1094 25.59 13.51 10.84
CA GLY A 1094 26.49 14.54 10.32
C GLY A 1094 27.75 13.98 9.66
N PRO A 1095 28.46 13.02 10.27
CA PRO A 1095 29.64 12.39 9.66
C PRO A 1095 29.36 11.64 8.35
N ASP A 1096 28.29 10.84 8.29
CA ASP A 1096 27.94 10.04 7.10
C ASP A 1096 27.53 10.91 5.90
N LEU A 1097 26.76 11.97 6.13
CA LEU A 1097 26.41 12.94 5.09
C LEU A 1097 27.64 13.69 4.57
N ARG A 1098 28.58 14.08 5.45
CA ARG A 1098 29.84 14.72 5.04
C ARG A 1098 30.67 13.79 4.15
N ILE A 1099 30.73 12.50 4.49
CA ILE A 1099 31.36 11.47 3.64
C ILE A 1099 30.71 11.45 2.25
N ARG A 1100 29.37 11.43 2.18
CA ARG A 1100 28.63 11.40 0.90
C ARG A 1100 28.82 12.66 0.07
N ILE A 1101 28.83 13.84 0.68
CA ILE A 1101 29.12 15.10 -0.01
C ILE A 1101 30.54 15.05 -0.59
N ALA A 1102 31.53 14.69 0.24
CA ALA A 1102 32.93 14.55 -0.18
C ALA A 1102 33.07 13.56 -1.36
N ARG A 1103 32.34 12.43 -1.32
CA ARG A 1103 32.31 11.45 -2.42
C ARG A 1103 31.86 12.05 -3.74
N TYR A 1104 30.83 12.89 -3.75
CA TYR A 1104 30.40 13.52 -5.00
C TYR A 1104 31.40 14.49 -5.57
N VAL A 1105 31.89 15.39 -4.72
CA VAL A 1105 32.75 16.48 -5.19
C VAL A 1105 34.10 15.95 -5.63
N PHE A 1106 34.50 14.79 -5.12
CA PHE A 1106 35.66 14.04 -5.57
C PHE A 1106 35.41 13.25 -6.87
N ALA A 1107 34.21 12.69 -7.06
CA ALA A 1107 33.86 11.92 -8.24
C ALA A 1107 34.00 12.72 -9.54
N ASP A 1108 34.53 12.10 -10.59
CA ASP A 1108 34.50 12.67 -11.94
C ASP A 1108 33.12 12.59 -12.58
N ASP A 1109 32.96 13.26 -13.73
CA ASP A 1109 31.69 13.32 -14.44
C ASP A 1109 31.20 11.94 -14.89
N ALA A 1110 32.11 11.01 -15.21
CA ALA A 1110 31.74 9.65 -15.62
C ALA A 1110 31.11 8.89 -14.45
N LEU A 1111 31.73 8.98 -13.27
CA LEU A 1111 31.23 8.35 -12.06
C LEU A 1111 29.93 9.00 -11.57
N ARG A 1112 29.82 10.34 -11.60
CA ARG A 1112 28.59 11.06 -11.25
C ARG A 1112 27.39 10.68 -12.10
N ARG A 1113 27.60 10.26 -13.36
CA ARG A 1113 26.53 9.74 -14.23
C ARG A 1113 26.00 8.39 -13.76
N GLN A 1114 26.83 7.59 -13.09
CA GLN A 1114 26.45 6.26 -12.61
C GLN A 1114 25.79 6.28 -11.23
N LEU A 1115 26.11 7.30 -10.42
CA LEU A 1115 25.51 7.51 -9.11
C LEU A 1115 24.01 7.81 -9.25
N ALA A 1116 23.19 6.99 -8.61
CA ALA A 1116 21.76 7.19 -8.51
C ALA A 1116 21.37 7.66 -7.11
N LEU A 1117 20.54 8.70 -7.03
CA LEU A 1117 19.92 9.09 -5.77
C LEU A 1117 18.86 8.04 -5.38
N ASN A 1118 19.19 7.11 -4.47
CA ASN A 1118 18.25 6.11 -3.95
C ASN A 1118 17.49 6.68 -2.74
N ILE A 1119 16.22 6.28 -2.58
CA ILE A 1119 15.30 6.79 -1.56
C ILE A 1119 15.00 5.73 -0.47
N SER A 1120 15.55 4.52 -0.58
CA SER A 1120 15.35 3.47 0.43
C SER A 1120 16.43 3.47 1.52
N GLY A 1121 16.18 4.22 2.60
CA GLY A 1121 16.79 4.05 3.92
C GLY A 1121 18.27 4.45 4.07
N TYR A 1122 18.67 4.53 5.33
CA TYR A 1122 19.96 4.95 5.91
C TYR A 1122 21.26 4.49 5.23
N GLN A 1123 21.24 3.55 4.27
CA GLN A 1123 22.44 2.93 3.70
C GLN A 1123 22.79 3.39 2.28
N GLU A 1124 21.86 3.92 1.47
CA GLU A 1124 22.06 3.85 0.01
C GLU A 1124 21.77 5.13 -0.78
N ALA A 1125 21.76 6.32 -0.18
CA ALA A 1125 21.42 7.55 -0.92
C ALA A 1125 22.12 7.68 -2.29
N TRP A 1126 23.30 7.07 -2.47
CA TRP A 1126 24.10 7.10 -3.69
C TRP A 1126 24.54 5.67 -4.04
N ASN A 1127 23.76 4.98 -4.86
CA ASN A 1127 24.10 3.62 -5.30
C ASN A 1127 24.64 3.67 -6.73
N SER A 1128 25.67 2.87 -7.04
CA SER A 1128 25.88 2.43 -8.42
C SER A 1128 24.63 1.66 -8.84
N GLY A 1129 24.25 1.68 -10.12
CA GLY A 1129 23.23 0.74 -10.60
C GLY A 1129 23.61 -0.73 -10.30
N PRO A 1130 22.76 -1.71 -10.71
CA PRO A 1130 23.10 -3.14 -10.62
C PRO A 1130 24.41 -3.54 -11.33
N VAL A 1131 25.02 -2.62 -12.08
CA VAL A 1131 26.41 -2.69 -12.48
C VAL A 1131 27.28 -2.44 -11.24
N LYS A 1132 27.65 -3.52 -10.56
CA LYS A 1132 28.74 -3.52 -9.56
C LYS A 1132 29.95 -2.75 -10.15
N TRP A 1133 30.48 -1.83 -9.34
CA TRP A 1133 31.66 -0.99 -9.61
C TRP A 1133 32.83 -1.74 -10.24
#